data_AF-A0A3E4EEG5-F1
#
_entry.id   AF-A0A3E4EEG5-F1
#
_cell.length_a   1.000
_cell.length_b   1.000
_cell.length_c   1.000
_cell.angle_alpha   90.00
_cell.angle_beta   90.00
_cell.angle_gamma   90.00
#
_symmetry.space_group_name_H-M   'P 1'
#
loop_
_entity.id
_entity.type
_entity.pdbx_description
1 polymer ?
#
loop_
_entity_poly.entity_id
_entity_poly.type
_entity_poly.pdbx_seq_one_letter_code
_entity_poly.pdbx_strand_id
1 'polypeptide(L)'
;MDDLKNGALYIGTIPSSMDNNRCSVTLEDDGSVTFYIYAPNANKVEVAGMGGYFSSERIQLKPDMQGGFSANIKDFHWAMHYYFWYVDDVCITNPHAAISYGCFAAINTFEVPEEGEDFYFVRDVPHGTVSLCKYTSQVNGHIKESYVYTPPGYESGDGRYPVLYLQHGVGENETGWVWQGKMNFIMDNLIADKKCVPMIIVASSGYSFKDNEYPVFFPGDFDSELVNSIIPYIEENFKVKKGRNNRAVAGLSLGSAQATDIAARHPELFSAVGVFSGVAIHLMKKIIDSPYRFEAVFMSAGDEEKEILLGINEMVKEFSRQGKDSTPKVYEGYHEWHVWRKSFKDFAQMLFTWDDAELDDINKAVPVRSKNIDFSTPVQADESMVFFDPVYRQIQFENDEDGKPAGKYPDVIHGIRVTEDNSIEVNLFAPDAKSVSVVLENGTEELLYRSKKNDGYWEKTIGNPAEGFNYVTFMVNGTPVVNPAAPVGFGYNRAVNFAEVPERSFSWHELKETDHGQIHIHYSCDGDGQVSMNYVYTPAGYGEDNCDIGRVCVLECAADERNFCWIHQGKIANIMDNLSGEGRIKGVMIIMADSTISDDIIGNITAIYGIKDSEQIEWFKKGDNESWTSCRHRFVNLMCGIQ
;
A
#
# COMPACT_ATOMS: atom_id res chain seq x y z
N MET A 1 5.91 -9.34 32.65
CA MET A 1 5.93 -9.40 31.18
C MET A 1 6.53 -8.07 30.80
N ASP A 2 7.76 -8.07 30.32
CA ASP A 2 8.37 -6.81 29.89
C ASP A 2 7.61 -6.34 28.66
N ASP A 3 6.99 -5.17 28.78
CA ASP A 3 6.16 -4.52 27.77
C ASP A 3 6.99 -4.17 26.53
N LEU A 4 7.12 -5.13 25.61
CA LEU A 4 7.61 -4.86 24.26
C LEU A 4 6.55 -4.01 23.55
N LYS A 5 6.73 -2.69 23.56
CA LYS A 5 6.10 -1.79 22.58
C LYS A 5 6.64 -2.16 21.21
N ASN A 6 5.98 -3.10 20.54
CA ASN A 6 6.39 -3.55 19.22
C ASN A 6 6.18 -2.41 18.21
N GLY A 7 7.28 -1.82 17.73
CA GLY A 7 7.25 -0.74 16.75
C GLY A 7 6.49 -1.09 15.47
N ALA A 8 6.36 -2.37 15.08
CA ALA A 8 5.58 -2.77 13.92
C ALA A 8 4.09 -2.45 14.02
N LEU A 9 3.52 -2.44 15.23
CA LEU A 9 2.13 -2.00 15.49
C LEU A 9 1.96 -0.49 15.23
N TYR A 10 3.07 0.25 15.32
CA TYR A 10 3.12 1.70 15.14
C TYR A 10 3.74 2.14 13.81
N ILE A 11 4.12 1.19 12.94
CA ILE A 11 4.59 1.48 11.58
C ILE A 11 3.40 1.96 10.74
N GLY A 12 3.39 3.26 10.44
CA GLY A 12 2.37 3.94 9.67
C GLY A 12 2.39 5.46 9.90
N THR A 13 1.35 6.14 9.42
CA THR A 13 1.13 7.60 9.52
C THR A 13 0.66 8.03 10.91
N ILE A 14 1.32 7.55 11.98
CA ILE A 14 0.97 7.94 13.35
C ILE A 14 1.66 9.27 13.64
N PRO A 15 0.91 10.36 13.87
CA PRO A 15 1.50 11.58 14.42
C PRO A 15 2.09 11.27 15.80
N SER A 16 3.23 11.88 16.10
CA SER A 16 3.66 12.06 17.49
C SER A 16 2.58 12.80 18.30
N SER A 17 2.70 12.79 19.63
CA SER A 17 1.78 13.52 20.51
C SER A 17 1.54 14.96 20.03
N MET A 18 0.29 15.35 19.77
CA MET A 18 -0.08 16.71 19.34
C MET A 18 -1.33 17.23 20.06
N ASP A 19 -1.56 18.55 19.96
CA ASP A 19 -2.58 19.34 20.67
C ASP A 19 -2.87 18.89 22.12
N ASN A 20 -2.21 19.56 23.07
CA ASN A 20 -2.13 19.13 24.48
C ASN A 20 -1.42 17.79 24.68
N ASN A 21 -0.56 17.36 23.74
CA ASN A 21 0.30 16.18 23.86
C ASN A 21 -0.48 14.83 23.86
N ARG A 22 -1.59 14.71 23.12
CA ARG A 22 -2.44 13.50 23.10
C ARG A 22 -2.57 12.91 21.70
N CYS A 23 -2.34 11.60 21.57
CA CYS A 23 -2.55 10.87 20.31
C CYS A 23 -4.04 10.61 20.07
N SER A 24 -4.46 10.58 18.80
CA SER A 24 -5.87 10.33 18.46
C SER A 24 -6.36 8.94 18.87
N VAL A 25 -5.45 7.96 18.85
CA VAL A 25 -5.66 6.61 19.36
C VAL A 25 -4.44 6.22 20.18
N THR A 26 -4.68 5.68 21.38
CA THR A 26 -3.64 5.15 22.26
C THR A 26 -4.06 3.76 22.72
N LEU A 27 -3.22 2.76 22.47
CA LEU A 27 -3.31 1.46 23.12
C LEU A 27 -2.63 1.57 24.49
N GLU A 28 -3.39 1.36 25.55
CA GLU A 28 -2.92 1.44 26.93
C GLU A 28 -2.32 0.10 27.38
N ASP A 29 -1.45 0.12 28.40
CA ASP A 29 -0.77 -1.08 28.91
C ASP A 29 -1.74 -2.14 29.47
N ASP A 30 -2.96 -1.73 29.86
CA ASP A 30 -4.02 -2.64 30.32
C ASP A 30 -4.86 -3.25 29.17
N GLY A 31 -4.45 -3.03 27.92
CA GLY A 31 -5.14 -3.48 26.71
C GLY A 31 -6.35 -2.64 26.32
N SER A 32 -6.67 -1.58 27.07
CA SER A 32 -7.74 -0.65 26.68
C SER A 32 -7.30 0.31 25.58
N VAL A 33 -8.27 0.83 24.83
CA VAL A 33 -8.02 1.77 23.73
C VAL A 33 -8.64 3.12 24.05
N THR A 34 -7.80 4.15 24.11
CA THR A 34 -8.21 5.53 24.28
C THR A 34 -8.31 6.22 22.93
N PHE A 35 -9.51 6.71 22.61
CA PHE A 35 -9.77 7.60 21.49
C PHE A 35 -9.75 9.06 21.97
N TYR A 36 -9.16 9.94 21.18
CA TYR A 36 -9.15 11.38 21.39
C TYR A 36 -9.23 12.15 20.07
N ILE A 37 -9.93 13.28 20.05
CA ILE A 37 -9.88 14.24 18.95
C ILE A 37 -10.13 15.65 19.48
N TYR A 38 -9.38 16.62 18.96
CA TYR A 38 -9.61 18.04 19.22
C TYR A 38 -10.62 18.58 18.21
N ALA A 39 -11.83 18.91 18.69
CA ALA A 39 -12.94 19.37 17.86
C ALA A 39 -13.75 20.44 18.62
N PRO A 40 -13.18 21.63 18.86
CA PRO A 40 -13.70 22.60 19.83
C PRO A 40 -15.08 23.17 19.49
N ASN A 41 -15.49 23.07 18.23
CA ASN A 41 -16.79 23.53 17.74
C ASN A 41 -17.83 22.41 17.67
N ALA A 42 -17.46 21.16 17.97
CA ALA A 42 -18.36 20.02 17.90
C ALA A 42 -19.30 19.97 19.12
N ASN A 43 -20.53 19.53 18.88
CA ASN A 43 -21.50 19.23 19.92
C ASN A 43 -21.43 17.75 20.32
N LYS A 44 -21.12 16.89 19.34
CA LYS A 44 -21.06 15.44 19.51
C LYS A 44 -19.92 14.86 18.70
N VAL A 45 -19.17 13.94 19.32
CA VAL A 45 -18.13 13.14 18.66
C VAL A 45 -18.36 11.67 18.98
N GLU A 46 -18.26 10.82 17.97
CA GLU A 46 -18.44 9.37 18.09
C GLU A 46 -17.39 8.62 17.26
N VAL A 47 -17.13 7.35 17.59
CA VAL A 47 -16.32 6.41 16.79
C VAL A 47 -17.11 5.13 16.56
N ALA A 48 -16.91 4.47 15.41
CA ALA A 48 -17.47 3.16 15.12
C ALA A 48 -16.57 2.38 14.17
N GLY A 49 -16.56 1.05 14.27
CA GLY A 49 -15.89 0.19 13.31
C GLY A 49 -16.77 -0.13 12.11
N MET A 50 -16.30 -1.03 11.26
CA MET A 50 -17.03 -1.45 10.05
C MET A 50 -17.91 -2.69 10.25
N GLY A 51 -17.84 -3.33 11.42
CA GLY A 51 -18.35 -4.68 11.66
C GLY A 51 -17.24 -5.62 12.16
N GLY A 52 -17.55 -6.91 12.26
CA GLY A 52 -16.60 -7.89 12.83
C GLY A 52 -16.32 -7.61 14.29
N TYR A 53 -15.04 -7.52 14.67
CA TYR A 53 -14.65 -7.30 16.07
C TYR A 53 -14.82 -5.86 16.55
N PHE A 54 -14.78 -4.87 15.65
CA PHE A 54 -15.22 -3.51 15.96
C PHE A 54 -16.56 -3.22 15.30
N SER A 55 -17.63 -3.38 16.07
CA SER A 55 -19.00 -3.20 15.59
C SER A 55 -19.25 -1.80 15.00
N SER A 56 -20.28 -1.71 14.14
CA SER A 56 -20.77 -0.45 13.59
C SER A 56 -21.63 0.39 14.57
N GLU A 57 -21.77 -0.06 15.82
CA GLU A 57 -22.41 0.74 16.86
C GLU A 57 -21.54 1.95 17.20
N ARG A 58 -22.15 3.14 17.19
CA ARG A 58 -21.44 4.39 17.49
C ARG A 58 -21.20 4.53 18.98
N ILE A 59 -19.93 4.67 19.35
CA ILE A 59 -19.49 4.93 20.71
C ILE A 59 -19.26 6.43 20.86
N GLN A 60 -20.07 7.08 21.69
CA GLN A 60 -19.98 8.51 21.93
C GLN A 60 -18.81 8.86 22.87
N LEU A 61 -17.98 9.82 22.45
CA LEU A 61 -16.88 10.39 23.24
C LEU A 61 -17.40 11.49 24.17
N LYS A 62 -16.73 11.64 25.32
CA LYS A 62 -17.05 12.67 26.32
C LYS A 62 -16.19 13.91 26.10
N PRO A 63 -16.73 15.14 26.18
CA PRO A 63 -15.93 16.35 26.11
C PRO A 63 -14.96 16.41 27.30
N ASP A 64 -13.72 16.85 27.05
CA ASP A 64 -12.68 17.06 28.07
C ASP A 64 -12.70 18.47 28.69
N MET A 65 -13.69 19.28 28.29
CA MET A 65 -13.89 20.68 28.69
C MET A 65 -12.81 21.66 28.20
N GLN A 66 -11.89 21.22 27.33
CA GLN A 66 -10.81 22.02 26.73
C GLN A 66 -10.90 22.04 25.19
N GLY A 67 -12.03 21.62 24.63
CA GLY A 67 -12.27 21.53 23.19
C GLY A 67 -11.99 20.15 22.59
N GLY A 68 -11.47 19.22 23.39
CA GLY A 68 -11.27 17.82 23.00
C GLY A 68 -12.42 16.91 23.42
N PHE A 69 -12.47 15.74 22.79
CA PHE A 69 -13.39 14.66 23.09
C PHE A 69 -12.59 13.37 23.31
N SER A 70 -12.97 12.55 24.29
CA SER A 70 -12.27 11.31 24.58
C SER A 70 -13.17 10.18 25.11
N ALA A 71 -12.81 8.95 24.80
CA ALA A 71 -13.36 7.74 25.39
C ALA A 71 -12.24 6.71 25.56
N ASN A 72 -12.20 6.05 26.72
CA ASN A 72 -11.37 4.87 26.94
C ASN A 72 -12.28 3.65 26.94
N ILE A 73 -12.02 2.71 26.02
CA ILE A 73 -12.82 1.52 25.80
C ILE A 73 -12.04 0.34 26.38
N LYS A 74 -12.62 -0.31 27.39
CA LYS A 74 -12.07 -1.51 28.03
C LYS A 74 -12.37 -2.75 27.19
N ASP A 75 -11.53 -3.78 27.36
CA ASP A 75 -11.72 -5.11 26.76
C ASP A 75 -11.90 -5.06 25.23
N PHE A 76 -11.12 -4.20 24.54
CA PHE A 76 -11.16 -4.11 23.08
C PHE A 76 -10.59 -5.39 22.47
N HIS A 77 -11.30 -5.98 21.52
CA HIS A 77 -10.87 -7.24 20.93
C HIS A 77 -9.54 -7.09 20.18
N TRP A 78 -8.66 -8.07 20.30
CA TRP A 78 -7.43 -8.13 19.51
C TRP A 78 -7.78 -8.28 18.03
N ALA A 79 -7.22 -7.40 17.21
CA ALA A 79 -7.30 -7.39 15.75
C ALA A 79 -6.72 -6.06 15.24
N MET A 80 -6.52 -5.99 13.94
CA MET A 80 -6.40 -4.72 13.23
C MET A 80 -7.80 -4.25 12.83
N HIS A 81 -8.10 -2.98 13.10
CA HIS A 81 -9.44 -2.40 13.00
C HIS A 81 -9.46 -1.23 12.04
N TYR A 82 -10.28 -1.34 10.99
CA TYR A 82 -10.74 -0.18 10.22
C TYR A 82 -11.89 0.51 10.96
N TYR A 83 -11.86 1.84 11.03
CA TYR A 83 -12.88 2.58 11.77
C TYR A 83 -13.11 4.00 11.25
N PHE A 84 -14.24 4.58 11.67
CA PHE A 84 -14.68 5.92 11.30
C PHE A 84 -14.85 6.81 12.53
N TRP A 85 -14.60 8.10 12.32
CA TRP A 85 -14.95 9.15 13.26
C TRP A 85 -16.23 9.85 12.80
N TYR A 86 -17.04 10.32 13.73
CA TYR A 86 -18.22 11.12 13.45
C TYR A 86 -18.18 12.41 14.27
N VAL A 87 -18.27 13.56 13.60
CA VAL A 87 -18.31 14.89 14.24
C VAL A 87 -19.61 15.59 13.84
N ASP A 88 -20.48 15.83 14.81
CA ASP A 88 -21.85 16.33 14.58
C ASP A 88 -22.59 15.48 13.51
N ASP A 89 -22.54 14.15 13.67
CA ASP A 89 -23.13 13.15 12.76
C ASP A 89 -22.49 13.00 11.37
N VAL A 90 -21.51 13.85 11.02
CA VAL A 90 -20.77 13.73 9.77
C VAL A 90 -19.63 12.74 9.93
N CYS A 91 -19.60 11.72 9.08
CA CYS A 91 -18.48 10.78 8.98
C CYS A 91 -17.23 11.50 8.46
N ILE A 92 -16.10 11.36 9.13
CA ILE A 92 -14.82 11.99 8.75
C ILE A 92 -13.68 10.97 8.82
N THR A 93 -12.64 11.20 8.01
CA THR A 93 -11.31 10.60 8.19
C THR A 93 -10.45 11.59 8.98
N ASN A 94 -10.06 11.21 10.20
CA ASN A 94 -9.28 12.05 11.10
C ASN A 94 -7.82 12.13 10.61
N PRO A 95 -7.31 13.33 10.26
CA PRO A 95 -5.94 13.49 9.76
C PRO A 95 -4.86 13.18 10.80
N HIS A 96 -5.23 13.19 12.09
CA HIS A 96 -4.32 12.97 13.21
C HIS A 96 -4.34 11.52 13.74
N ALA A 97 -5.06 10.62 13.10
CA ALA A 97 -5.04 9.19 13.40
C ALA A 97 -4.30 8.44 12.29
N ALA A 98 -3.81 7.23 12.59
CA ALA A 98 -3.17 6.39 11.58
C ALA A 98 -4.14 6.14 10.41
N ILE A 99 -3.61 6.13 9.19
CA ILE A 99 -4.35 5.91 7.95
C ILE A 99 -3.69 4.78 7.17
N SER A 100 -4.52 3.97 6.56
CA SER A 100 -4.13 2.94 5.59
C SER A 100 -5.13 2.96 4.42
N TYR A 101 -4.91 2.13 3.40
CA TYR A 101 -5.85 2.01 2.29
C TYR A 101 -6.70 0.76 2.42
N GLY A 102 -8.02 0.93 2.41
CA GLY A 102 -9.00 -0.13 2.52
C GLY A 102 -10.39 0.38 2.17
N CYS A 103 -11.28 -0.50 1.73
CA CYS A 103 -12.65 -0.12 1.34
C CYS A 103 -12.71 0.98 0.26
N PHE A 104 -11.76 0.99 -0.68
CA PHE A 104 -11.61 1.99 -1.76
C PHE A 104 -11.31 3.41 -1.25
N ALA A 105 -10.71 3.53 -0.07
CA ALA A 105 -10.50 4.80 0.59
C ALA A 105 -9.25 4.80 1.47
N ALA A 106 -8.71 6.00 1.66
CA ALA A 106 -7.88 6.28 2.82
C ALA A 106 -8.76 6.19 4.08
N ILE A 107 -8.46 5.24 4.97
CA ILE A 107 -9.28 4.91 6.13
C ILE A 107 -8.45 4.88 7.40
N ASN A 108 -9.02 5.35 8.51
CA ASN A 108 -8.33 5.30 9.78
C ASN A 108 -8.22 3.85 10.27
N THR A 109 -7.06 3.52 10.84
CA THR A 109 -6.75 2.18 11.35
C THR A 109 -6.09 2.26 12.72
N PHE A 110 -6.23 1.22 13.52
CA PHE A 110 -5.38 0.93 14.67
C PHE A 110 -5.33 -0.59 14.89
N GLU A 111 -4.43 -1.03 15.77
CA GLU A 111 -4.25 -2.45 16.04
C GLU A 111 -4.16 -2.72 17.54
N VAL A 112 -4.85 -3.79 17.96
CA VAL A 112 -4.75 -4.38 19.30
C VAL A 112 -4.14 -5.76 19.12
N PRO A 113 -2.95 -6.04 19.68
CA PRO A 113 -2.28 -7.32 19.50
C PRO A 113 -3.01 -8.45 20.22
N GLU A 114 -2.94 -9.65 19.65
CA GLU A 114 -3.42 -10.88 20.28
C GLU A 114 -2.42 -11.36 21.34
N GLU A 115 -2.92 -11.70 22.52
CA GLU A 115 -2.06 -12.17 23.62
C GLU A 115 -1.34 -13.46 23.22
N GLY A 116 0.00 -13.44 23.27
CA GLY A 116 0.84 -14.60 22.97
C GLY A 116 1.17 -14.84 21.50
N GLU A 117 0.68 -13.99 20.57
CA GLU A 117 1.02 -14.09 19.15
C GLU A 117 1.92 -12.91 18.71
N ASP A 118 3.17 -13.22 18.36
CA ASP A 118 4.20 -12.24 18.01
C ASP A 118 4.81 -12.47 16.61
N PHE A 119 4.28 -13.41 15.82
CA PHE A 119 4.89 -13.85 14.56
C PHE A 119 5.00 -12.76 13.48
N TYR A 120 4.22 -11.68 13.61
CA TYR A 120 4.19 -10.51 12.73
C TYR A 120 4.80 -9.27 13.39
N PHE A 121 5.40 -9.43 14.57
CA PHE A 121 6.09 -8.37 15.27
C PHE A 121 7.47 -8.15 14.66
N VAL A 122 7.97 -6.93 14.77
CA VAL A 122 9.39 -6.71 14.50
C VAL A 122 10.20 -7.44 15.58
N ARG A 123 11.25 -8.14 15.16
CA ARG A 123 12.20 -8.84 16.03
C ARG A 123 13.60 -8.41 15.61
N ASP A 124 14.56 -8.50 16.53
CA ASP A 124 15.99 -8.36 16.21
C ASP A 124 16.47 -9.59 15.42
N VAL A 125 16.12 -9.61 14.13
CA VAL A 125 16.47 -10.63 13.15
C VAL A 125 16.90 -9.94 11.85
N PRO A 126 17.65 -10.63 10.96
CA PRO A 126 17.90 -10.08 9.63
C PRO A 126 16.58 -9.79 8.91
N HIS A 127 16.44 -8.57 8.41
CA HIS A 127 15.25 -8.11 7.69
C HIS A 127 15.48 -8.15 6.17
N GLY A 128 14.45 -8.55 5.44
CA GLY A 128 14.38 -8.43 3.99
C GLY A 128 14.08 -7.01 3.53
N THR A 129 14.27 -6.76 2.25
CA THR A 129 13.98 -5.47 1.62
C THR A 129 12.57 -5.51 1.03
N VAL A 130 11.80 -4.42 1.18
CA VAL A 130 10.55 -4.23 0.42
C VAL A 130 10.77 -3.14 -0.62
N SER A 131 10.66 -3.48 -1.90
CA SER A 131 10.92 -2.57 -3.02
C SER A 131 9.63 -2.15 -3.72
N LEU A 132 9.43 -0.85 -3.91
CA LEU A 132 8.41 -0.28 -4.78
C LEU A 132 8.96 -0.24 -6.20
N CYS A 133 8.26 -0.92 -7.10
CA CYS A 133 8.69 -1.14 -8.47
C CYS A 133 7.62 -0.67 -9.45
N LYS A 134 8.01 0.11 -10.46
CA LYS A 134 7.12 0.60 -11.52
C LYS A 134 7.26 -0.27 -12.76
N TYR A 135 6.13 -0.66 -13.34
CA TYR A 135 6.07 -1.45 -14.57
C TYR A 135 4.93 -0.96 -15.46
N THR A 136 5.04 -1.19 -16.77
CA THR A 136 3.97 -0.85 -17.73
C THR A 136 2.98 -2.00 -17.84
N SER A 137 1.70 -1.73 -17.55
CA SER A 137 0.61 -2.68 -17.78
C SER A 137 0.34 -2.84 -19.27
N GLN A 138 0.35 -4.08 -19.74
CA GLN A 138 -0.05 -4.42 -21.11
C GLN A 138 -1.58 -4.40 -21.32
N VAL A 139 -2.35 -4.33 -20.22
CA VAL A 139 -3.82 -4.36 -20.22
C VAL A 139 -4.38 -2.99 -20.55
N ASN A 140 -4.03 -1.97 -19.76
CA ASN A 140 -4.56 -0.62 -19.87
C ASN A 140 -3.52 0.42 -20.33
N GLY A 141 -2.24 0.04 -20.46
CA GLY A 141 -1.18 0.98 -20.85
C GLY A 141 -0.79 1.96 -19.74
N HIS A 142 -1.22 1.74 -18.50
CA HIS A 142 -0.80 2.53 -17.36
C HIS A 142 0.59 2.09 -16.90
N ILE A 143 1.34 3.01 -16.32
CA ILE A 143 2.38 2.61 -15.37
C ILE A 143 1.67 2.24 -14.08
N LYS A 144 2.05 1.11 -13.49
CA LYS A 144 1.52 0.54 -12.25
C LYS A 144 2.66 0.23 -11.29
N GLU A 145 2.34 0.13 -10.00
CA GLU A 145 3.29 -0.23 -8.96
C GLU A 145 3.10 -1.67 -8.45
N SER A 146 4.18 -2.23 -7.93
CA SER A 146 4.19 -3.45 -7.13
C SER A 146 5.17 -3.32 -5.97
N TYR A 147 4.78 -3.88 -4.83
CA TYR A 147 5.64 -4.03 -3.67
C TYR A 147 6.26 -5.42 -3.71
N VAL A 148 7.59 -5.48 -3.78
CA VAL A 148 8.36 -6.71 -3.92
C VAL A 148 9.22 -6.91 -2.69
N TYR A 149 8.91 -7.94 -1.90
CA TYR A 149 9.76 -8.39 -0.81
C TYR A 149 10.87 -9.31 -1.33
N THR A 150 12.11 -9.02 -0.95
CA THR A 150 13.27 -9.89 -1.14
C THR A 150 13.79 -10.36 0.22
N PRO A 151 14.18 -11.64 0.37
CA PRO A 151 14.58 -12.19 1.65
C PRO A 151 15.93 -11.60 2.13
N PRO A 152 16.21 -11.64 3.45
CA PRO A 152 17.48 -11.15 3.99
C PRO A 152 18.70 -11.72 3.24
N GLY A 153 19.62 -10.84 2.83
CA GLY A 153 20.84 -11.20 2.11
C GLY A 153 20.71 -11.27 0.58
N TYR A 154 19.55 -10.95 0.02
CA TYR A 154 19.29 -10.96 -1.42
C TYR A 154 20.23 -10.05 -2.24
N GLU A 155 20.53 -8.85 -1.74
CA GLU A 155 21.28 -7.81 -2.46
C GLU A 155 22.74 -8.25 -2.65
N SER A 156 23.34 -8.83 -1.61
CA SER A 156 24.76 -9.24 -1.58
C SER A 156 25.01 -10.67 -2.04
N GLY A 157 23.98 -11.51 -2.13
CA GLY A 157 24.11 -12.92 -2.52
C GLY A 157 23.91 -13.17 -4.02
N ASP A 158 24.47 -14.27 -4.53
CA ASP A 158 24.26 -14.73 -5.92
C ASP A 158 23.07 -15.71 -6.07
N GLY A 159 22.31 -15.91 -5.00
CA GLY A 159 21.19 -16.84 -4.94
C GLY A 159 20.04 -16.42 -5.86
N ARG A 160 19.35 -17.42 -6.43
CA ARG A 160 18.06 -17.26 -7.08
C ARG A 160 16.94 -17.80 -6.19
N TYR A 161 15.79 -17.15 -6.21
CA TYR A 161 14.70 -17.41 -5.28
C TYR A 161 13.39 -17.77 -6.00
N PRO A 162 12.58 -18.69 -5.45
CA PRO A 162 11.23 -18.89 -5.94
C PRO A 162 10.34 -17.67 -5.62
N VAL A 163 9.19 -17.55 -6.29
CA VAL A 163 8.32 -16.38 -6.23
C VAL A 163 6.90 -16.75 -5.82
N LEU A 164 6.38 -16.04 -4.83
CA LEU A 164 4.96 -16.02 -4.47
C LEU A 164 4.32 -14.71 -4.96
N TYR A 165 3.29 -14.81 -5.80
CA TYR A 165 2.44 -13.68 -6.16
C TYR A 165 1.25 -13.62 -5.20
N LEU A 166 1.12 -12.52 -4.44
CA LEU A 166 0.20 -12.42 -3.30
C LEU A 166 -0.78 -11.26 -3.48
N GLN A 167 -2.07 -11.57 -3.60
CA GLN A 167 -3.13 -10.62 -3.96
C GLN A 167 -3.98 -10.19 -2.78
N HIS A 168 -4.37 -8.91 -2.78
CA HIS A 168 -5.21 -8.27 -1.76
C HIS A 168 -6.72 -8.46 -2.05
N GLY A 169 -7.58 -7.98 -1.15
CA GLY A 169 -9.04 -8.06 -1.26
C GLY A 169 -9.68 -6.87 -1.98
N VAL A 170 -11.01 -6.90 -2.05
CA VAL A 170 -11.79 -5.80 -2.63
C VAL A 170 -11.64 -4.53 -1.78
N GLY A 171 -11.47 -3.38 -2.44
CA GLY A 171 -11.23 -2.09 -1.81
C GLY A 171 -9.82 -1.86 -1.26
N GLU A 172 -8.91 -2.83 -1.39
CA GLU A 172 -7.50 -2.69 -0.97
C GLU A 172 -6.60 -2.42 -2.17
N ASN A 173 -5.27 -2.48 -2.04
CA ASN A 173 -4.31 -2.28 -3.13
C ASN A 173 -2.96 -2.99 -2.86
N GLU A 174 -1.95 -2.74 -3.70
CA GLU A 174 -0.59 -3.31 -3.61
C GLU A 174 0.10 -3.10 -2.26
N THR A 175 -0.31 -2.08 -1.50
CA THR A 175 0.29 -1.73 -0.21
C THR A 175 -0.22 -2.62 0.93
N GLY A 176 -1.38 -3.28 0.73
CA GLY A 176 -2.15 -4.01 1.74
C GLY A 176 -1.33 -5.02 2.54
N TRP A 177 -0.62 -5.90 1.82
CA TRP A 177 0.16 -6.97 2.43
C TRP A 177 1.37 -6.48 3.23
N VAL A 178 1.91 -5.31 2.89
CA VAL A 178 3.04 -4.72 3.62
C VAL A 178 2.55 -4.06 4.91
N TRP A 179 1.58 -3.15 4.83
CA TRP A 179 1.20 -2.33 5.98
C TRP A 179 0.25 -3.05 6.94
N GLN A 180 -0.89 -3.53 6.44
CA GLN A 180 -1.89 -4.24 7.23
C GLN A 180 -1.53 -5.72 7.36
N GLY A 181 -0.99 -6.32 6.31
CA GLY A 181 -0.61 -7.73 6.28
C GLY A 181 0.69 -8.06 7.02
N LYS A 182 1.56 -7.07 7.28
CA LYS A 182 2.89 -7.26 7.92
C LYS A 182 3.72 -8.37 7.27
N MET A 183 3.55 -8.57 5.96
CA MET A 183 4.12 -9.67 5.17
C MET A 183 5.63 -9.79 5.37
N ASN A 184 6.35 -8.67 5.34
CA ASN A 184 7.80 -8.62 5.50
C ASN A 184 8.23 -9.17 6.87
N PHE A 185 7.61 -8.73 7.97
CA PHE A 185 7.97 -9.21 9.31
C PHE A 185 7.62 -10.68 9.52
N ILE A 186 6.47 -11.13 8.98
CA ILE A 186 6.11 -12.55 9.01
C ILE A 186 7.19 -13.38 8.29
N MET A 187 7.64 -12.93 7.11
CA MET A 187 8.67 -13.62 6.35
C MET A 187 10.03 -13.59 7.03
N ASP A 188 10.46 -12.44 7.55
CA ASP A 188 11.72 -12.29 8.28
C ASP A 188 11.78 -13.26 9.46
N ASN A 189 10.70 -13.31 10.25
CA ASN A 189 10.59 -14.18 11.41
C ASN A 189 10.58 -15.66 11.03
N LEU A 190 9.83 -16.03 9.98
CA LEU A 190 9.80 -17.42 9.50
C LEU A 190 11.15 -17.86 8.92
N ILE A 191 11.85 -16.99 8.19
CA ILE A 191 13.18 -17.28 7.63
C ILE A 191 14.22 -17.40 8.76
N ALA A 192 14.22 -16.47 9.72
CA ALA A 192 15.10 -16.51 10.88
C ALA A 192 14.90 -17.78 11.72
N ASP A 193 13.64 -18.19 11.92
CA ASP A 193 13.27 -19.43 12.60
C ASP A 193 13.47 -20.70 11.74
N LYS A 194 13.89 -20.55 10.46
CA LYS A 194 14.08 -21.64 9.48
C LYS A 194 12.81 -22.47 9.22
N LYS A 195 11.65 -21.82 9.26
CA LYS A 195 10.33 -22.42 9.06
C LYS A 195 9.83 -22.34 7.62
N CYS A 196 10.39 -21.47 6.79
CA CYS A 196 10.07 -21.40 5.37
C CYS A 196 11.33 -21.29 4.51
N VAL A 197 11.16 -21.59 3.21
CA VAL A 197 12.18 -21.35 2.19
C VAL A 197 12.27 -19.84 1.92
N PRO A 198 13.46 -19.21 1.91
CA PRO A 198 13.61 -17.83 1.47
C PRO A 198 13.05 -17.65 0.04
N MET A 199 12.15 -16.69 -0.14
CA MET A 199 11.42 -16.49 -1.40
C MET A 199 11.18 -15.00 -1.65
N ILE A 200 10.99 -14.64 -2.91
CA ILE A 200 10.50 -13.33 -3.32
C ILE A 200 8.98 -13.33 -3.19
N ILE A 201 8.40 -12.23 -2.71
CA ILE A 201 6.95 -12.05 -2.68
C ILE A 201 6.58 -10.78 -3.43
N VAL A 202 5.61 -10.89 -4.34
CA VAL A 202 5.15 -9.80 -5.20
C VAL A 202 3.71 -9.48 -4.85
N ALA A 203 3.48 -8.30 -4.28
CA ALA A 203 2.16 -7.73 -4.01
C ALA A 203 1.87 -6.62 -5.03
N SER A 204 0.79 -6.77 -5.79
CA SER A 204 0.41 -5.85 -6.88
C SER A 204 -1.05 -5.48 -6.76
N SER A 205 -1.46 -4.41 -7.42
CA SER A 205 -2.88 -4.03 -7.52
C SER A 205 -3.63 -5.01 -8.39
N GLY A 206 -4.64 -5.67 -7.80
CA GLY A 206 -5.54 -6.60 -8.46
C GLY A 206 -6.52 -5.94 -9.45
N TYR A 207 -6.51 -4.61 -9.60
CA TYR A 207 -7.40 -3.90 -10.53
C TYR A 207 -6.71 -3.62 -11.86
N SER A 208 -7.27 -4.17 -12.94
CA SER A 208 -6.76 -3.98 -14.30
C SER A 208 -7.92 -3.73 -15.26
N PHE A 209 -8.65 -2.64 -14.99
CA PHE A 209 -9.79 -2.22 -15.80
C PHE A 209 -9.35 -1.90 -17.23
N LYS A 210 -10.12 -2.38 -18.21
CA LYS A 210 -9.99 -1.96 -19.61
C LYS A 210 -10.97 -0.82 -19.91
N ASP A 211 -10.62 0.01 -20.88
CA ASP A 211 -11.50 1.05 -21.39
C ASP A 211 -12.84 0.45 -21.85
N ASN A 212 -13.94 1.08 -21.43
CA ASN A 212 -15.31 0.69 -21.78
C ASN A 212 -15.74 -0.72 -21.32
N GLU A 213 -14.96 -1.38 -20.46
CA GLU A 213 -15.38 -2.63 -19.82
C GLU A 213 -16.25 -2.31 -18.59
N TYR A 214 -17.43 -2.93 -18.51
CA TYR A 214 -18.20 -2.98 -17.27
C TYR A 214 -17.73 -4.21 -16.49
N PRO A 215 -16.86 -4.06 -15.49
CA PRO A 215 -16.32 -5.19 -14.73
C PRO A 215 -17.47 -5.97 -14.08
N VAL A 216 -17.45 -7.29 -14.26
CA VAL A 216 -18.38 -8.25 -13.67
C VAL A 216 -17.64 -8.99 -12.58
N PHE A 217 -17.92 -8.69 -11.30
CA PHE A 217 -17.28 -9.24 -10.08
C PHE A 217 -15.74 -9.09 -10.02
N PHE A 218 -14.99 -9.57 -11.01
CA PHE A 218 -13.57 -9.32 -11.23
C PHE A 218 -13.33 -7.91 -11.79
N PRO A 219 -12.38 -7.16 -11.21
CA PRO A 219 -12.06 -5.79 -11.64
C PRO A 219 -11.14 -5.75 -12.88
N GLY A 220 -11.69 -6.16 -14.02
CA GLY A 220 -10.97 -6.21 -15.30
C GLY A 220 -10.10 -7.47 -15.48
N ASP A 221 -9.03 -7.36 -16.26
CA ASP A 221 -8.25 -8.52 -16.75
C ASP A 221 -6.93 -8.69 -15.99
N PHE A 222 -7.05 -9.02 -14.71
CA PHE A 222 -5.88 -9.26 -13.86
C PHE A 222 -5.08 -10.52 -14.28
N ASP A 223 -5.72 -11.47 -14.98
CA ASP A 223 -5.05 -12.64 -15.54
C ASP A 223 -3.95 -12.23 -16.54
N SER A 224 -4.33 -11.39 -17.51
CA SER A 224 -3.38 -10.83 -18.47
C SER A 224 -2.38 -9.88 -17.81
N GLU A 225 -2.79 -9.11 -16.80
CA GLU A 225 -1.91 -8.24 -16.03
C GLU A 225 -0.74 -9.04 -15.42
N LEU A 226 -1.07 -10.10 -14.68
CA LEU A 226 -0.08 -10.91 -13.99
C LEU A 226 0.82 -11.66 -14.99
N VAL A 227 0.22 -12.35 -15.96
CA VAL A 227 0.96 -13.22 -16.88
C VAL A 227 1.82 -12.44 -17.87
N ASN A 228 1.30 -11.32 -18.41
CA ASN A 228 1.96 -10.59 -19.49
C ASN A 228 2.73 -9.34 -19.05
N SER A 229 2.53 -8.86 -17.82
CA SER A 229 3.20 -7.64 -17.33
C SER A 229 4.03 -7.92 -16.08
N ILE A 230 3.41 -8.42 -15.01
CA ILE A 230 4.07 -8.55 -13.71
C ILE A 230 5.12 -9.68 -13.72
N ILE A 231 4.76 -10.91 -14.13
CA ILE A 231 5.71 -12.04 -14.19
C ILE A 231 6.96 -11.70 -15.01
N PRO A 232 6.84 -11.24 -16.28
CA PRO A 232 8.01 -10.85 -17.07
C PRO A 232 8.84 -9.76 -16.40
N TYR A 233 8.22 -8.72 -15.83
CA TYR A 233 8.95 -7.67 -15.12
C TYR A 233 9.78 -8.24 -13.96
N ILE A 234 9.18 -9.10 -13.14
CA ILE A 234 9.85 -9.71 -11.98
C ILE A 234 11.00 -10.62 -12.41
N GLU A 235 10.82 -11.42 -13.46
CA GLU A 235 11.89 -12.29 -13.96
C GLU A 235 13.05 -11.58 -14.66
N GLU A 236 12.80 -10.39 -15.19
CA GLU A 236 13.82 -9.53 -15.81
C GLU A 236 14.62 -8.77 -14.75
N ASN A 237 13.95 -8.27 -13.70
CA ASN A 237 14.55 -7.34 -12.74
C ASN A 237 14.99 -8.01 -11.41
N PHE A 238 14.65 -9.27 -11.17
CA PHE A 238 14.99 -9.99 -9.93
C PHE A 238 15.70 -11.33 -10.17
N LYS A 239 16.47 -11.79 -9.17
CA LYS A 239 17.17 -13.08 -9.14
C LYS A 239 16.17 -14.22 -8.90
N VAL A 240 15.38 -14.53 -9.91
CA VAL A 240 14.30 -15.52 -9.84
C VAL A 240 14.77 -16.92 -10.25
N LYS A 241 14.33 -17.96 -9.53
CA LYS A 241 14.28 -19.34 -10.01
C LYS A 241 13.06 -19.49 -10.92
N LYS A 242 13.29 -19.88 -12.17
CA LYS A 242 12.22 -20.00 -13.17
C LYS A 242 11.50 -21.34 -13.08
N GLY A 243 10.43 -21.47 -13.85
CA GLY A 243 9.65 -22.70 -13.95
C GLY A 243 8.57 -22.84 -12.86
N ARG A 244 7.58 -23.66 -13.19
CA ARG A 244 6.35 -23.86 -12.42
C ARG A 244 6.56 -24.17 -10.94
N ASN A 245 7.50 -25.06 -10.64
CA ASN A 245 7.77 -25.52 -9.27
C ASN A 245 8.42 -24.45 -8.39
N ASN A 246 8.79 -23.30 -8.96
CA ASN A 246 9.31 -22.13 -8.26
C ASN A 246 8.30 -20.97 -8.23
N ARG A 247 7.05 -21.20 -8.62
CA ARG A 247 6.01 -20.17 -8.69
C ARG A 247 4.74 -20.59 -7.96
N ALA A 248 4.29 -19.73 -7.04
CA ALA A 248 3.04 -19.87 -6.30
C ALA A 248 2.19 -18.61 -6.47
N VAL A 249 0.87 -18.76 -6.34
CA VAL A 249 -0.08 -17.63 -6.31
C VAL A 249 -1.03 -17.78 -5.14
N ALA A 250 -1.31 -16.70 -4.43
CA ALA A 250 -2.28 -16.70 -3.34
C ALA A 250 -2.99 -15.35 -3.25
N GLY A 251 -4.08 -15.31 -2.50
CA GLY A 251 -4.71 -14.05 -2.14
C GLY A 251 -5.85 -14.21 -1.16
N LEU A 252 -6.32 -13.06 -0.68
CA LEU A 252 -7.44 -12.96 0.25
C LEU A 252 -8.72 -12.48 -0.44
N SER A 253 -9.89 -13.00 -0.06
CA SER A 253 -11.19 -12.53 -0.55
C SER A 253 -11.28 -12.49 -2.09
N LEU A 254 -11.45 -11.32 -2.70
CA LEU A 254 -11.35 -11.11 -4.16
C LEU A 254 -10.02 -11.64 -4.74
N GLY A 255 -8.89 -11.35 -4.10
CA GLY A 255 -7.58 -11.86 -4.47
C GLY A 255 -7.50 -13.37 -4.41
N SER A 256 -8.26 -14.03 -3.53
CA SER A 256 -8.36 -15.50 -3.49
C SER A 256 -9.07 -16.05 -4.73
N ALA A 257 -10.11 -15.35 -5.20
CA ALA A 257 -10.80 -15.68 -6.44
C ALA A 257 -9.89 -15.47 -7.65
N GLN A 258 -9.14 -14.36 -7.70
CA GLN A 258 -8.16 -14.08 -8.75
C GLN A 258 -7.02 -15.11 -8.78
N ALA A 259 -6.45 -15.44 -7.62
CA ALA A 259 -5.41 -16.47 -7.50
C ALA A 259 -5.90 -17.84 -7.98
N THR A 260 -7.12 -18.23 -7.60
CA THR A 260 -7.74 -19.49 -8.04
C THR A 260 -8.00 -19.49 -9.54
N ASP A 261 -8.50 -18.38 -10.08
CA ASP A 261 -8.80 -18.21 -11.50
C ASP A 261 -7.55 -18.33 -12.37
N ILE A 262 -6.48 -17.62 -12.00
CA ILE A 262 -5.18 -17.67 -12.67
C ILE A 262 -4.58 -19.08 -12.58
N ALA A 263 -4.52 -19.68 -11.40
CA ALA A 263 -4.01 -21.04 -11.22
C ALA A 263 -4.80 -22.07 -12.04
N ALA A 264 -6.11 -21.88 -12.18
CA ALA A 264 -6.97 -22.74 -12.99
C ALA A 264 -6.77 -22.55 -14.50
N ARG A 265 -6.46 -21.34 -14.97
CA ARG A 265 -6.22 -21.03 -16.40
C ARG A 265 -4.82 -21.36 -16.86
N HIS A 266 -3.84 -21.15 -15.99
CA HIS A 266 -2.41 -21.33 -16.27
C HIS A 266 -1.78 -22.35 -15.32
N PRO A 267 -2.31 -23.57 -15.22
CA PRO A 267 -1.78 -24.59 -14.31
C PRO A 267 -0.35 -25.02 -14.64
N GLU A 268 0.14 -24.71 -15.84
CA GLU A 268 1.53 -24.87 -16.26
C GLU A 268 2.48 -23.83 -15.65
N LEU A 269 1.99 -22.67 -15.20
CA LEU A 269 2.81 -21.60 -14.64
C LEU A 269 2.95 -21.69 -13.12
N PHE A 270 1.98 -22.29 -12.42
CA PHE A 270 1.93 -22.31 -10.95
C PHE A 270 1.86 -23.72 -10.37
N SER A 271 2.66 -23.99 -9.34
CA SER A 271 2.68 -25.26 -8.61
C SER A 271 1.91 -25.23 -7.30
N ALA A 272 1.61 -24.04 -6.76
CA ALA A 272 0.88 -23.90 -5.51
C ALA A 272 -0.14 -22.76 -5.58
N VAL A 273 -1.27 -22.95 -4.90
CA VAL A 273 -2.34 -21.96 -4.78
C VAL A 273 -2.79 -21.81 -3.32
N GLY A 274 -2.90 -20.56 -2.85
CA GLY A 274 -3.43 -20.19 -1.54
C GLY A 274 -4.73 -19.41 -1.65
N VAL A 275 -5.80 -19.92 -1.03
CA VAL A 275 -7.14 -19.34 -1.07
C VAL A 275 -7.53 -18.91 0.35
N PHE A 276 -7.38 -17.62 0.65
CA PHE A 276 -7.66 -17.08 2.00
C PHE A 276 -9.03 -16.37 2.02
N SER A 277 -9.92 -16.80 2.90
CA SER A 277 -11.26 -16.24 3.09
C SER A 277 -12.03 -16.10 1.77
N GLY A 278 -12.07 -17.16 0.98
CA GLY A 278 -12.86 -17.24 -0.24
C GLY A 278 -12.90 -18.66 -0.79
N VAL A 279 -13.84 -18.92 -1.72
CA VAL A 279 -13.91 -20.20 -2.42
C VAL A 279 -14.75 -20.08 -3.69
N ALA A 280 -14.10 -20.15 -4.84
CA ALA A 280 -14.77 -20.19 -6.14
C ALA A 280 -14.91 -21.65 -6.61
N ILE A 281 -16.00 -22.33 -6.21
CA ILE A 281 -16.20 -23.78 -6.42
C ILE A 281 -15.92 -24.23 -7.87
N HIS A 282 -16.42 -23.47 -8.86
CA HIS A 282 -16.21 -23.82 -10.27
C HIS A 282 -14.74 -23.75 -10.68
N LEU A 283 -13.98 -22.77 -10.19
CA LEU A 283 -12.57 -22.60 -10.50
C LEU A 283 -11.71 -23.63 -9.77
N MET A 284 -12.03 -23.93 -8.50
CA MET A 284 -11.37 -25.01 -7.76
C MET A 284 -11.54 -26.38 -8.43
N LYS A 285 -12.71 -26.66 -9.02
CA LYS A 285 -12.92 -27.88 -9.81
C LYS A 285 -12.00 -27.97 -11.03
N LYS A 286 -11.68 -26.84 -11.69
CA LYS A 286 -10.68 -26.83 -12.77
C LYS A 286 -9.27 -27.16 -12.27
N ILE A 287 -8.89 -26.71 -11.08
CA ILE A 287 -7.62 -27.09 -10.43
C ILE A 287 -7.62 -28.60 -10.14
N ILE A 288 -8.73 -29.14 -9.64
CA ILE A 288 -8.91 -30.58 -9.41
C ILE A 288 -8.85 -31.37 -10.71
N ASP A 289 -9.37 -30.86 -11.82
CA ASP A 289 -9.35 -31.54 -13.12
C ASP A 289 -8.06 -31.31 -13.91
N SER A 290 -7.17 -30.43 -13.44
CA SER A 290 -5.92 -30.08 -14.11
C SER A 290 -5.02 -31.31 -14.33
N PRO A 291 -4.37 -31.42 -15.51
CA PRO A 291 -3.36 -32.44 -15.77
C PRO A 291 -2.05 -32.16 -15.02
N TYR A 292 -1.83 -30.92 -14.54
CA TYR A 292 -0.68 -30.56 -13.72
C TYR A 292 -1.02 -30.75 -12.23
N ARG A 293 -0.16 -31.47 -11.50
CA ARG A 293 -0.27 -31.65 -10.05
C ARG A 293 0.09 -30.36 -9.33
N PHE A 294 -0.81 -29.80 -8.54
CA PHE A 294 -0.46 -28.77 -7.58
C PHE A 294 0.19 -29.42 -6.35
N GLU A 295 1.38 -28.92 -5.98
CA GLU A 295 2.13 -29.41 -4.81
C GLU A 295 1.52 -28.90 -3.50
N ALA A 296 0.88 -27.73 -3.53
CA ALA A 296 0.10 -27.21 -2.42
C ALA A 296 -1.20 -26.55 -2.89
N VAL A 297 -2.32 -26.98 -2.31
CA VAL A 297 -3.62 -26.30 -2.40
C VAL A 297 -4.05 -25.98 -0.97
N PHE A 298 -3.94 -24.72 -0.58
CA PHE A 298 -4.28 -24.26 0.77
C PHE A 298 -5.58 -23.45 0.73
N MET A 299 -6.50 -23.76 1.65
CA MET A 299 -7.76 -23.05 1.78
C MET A 299 -7.94 -22.64 3.24
N SER A 300 -8.34 -21.41 3.50
CA SER A 300 -8.56 -20.97 4.87
C SER A 300 -9.68 -19.95 4.98
N ALA A 301 -10.25 -19.82 6.17
CA ALA A 301 -11.18 -18.75 6.52
C ALA A 301 -11.22 -18.56 8.05
N GLY A 302 -11.77 -17.44 8.48
CA GLY A 302 -12.20 -17.19 9.85
C GLY A 302 -13.37 -18.10 10.22
N ASP A 303 -13.50 -18.44 11.49
CA ASP A 303 -14.55 -19.30 12.00
C ASP A 303 -15.93 -18.64 11.91
N GLU A 304 -16.01 -17.32 11.86
CA GLU A 304 -17.24 -16.56 11.65
C GLU A 304 -17.65 -16.43 10.17
N GLU A 305 -16.83 -16.90 9.22
CA GLU A 305 -17.11 -16.88 7.78
C GLU A 305 -17.89 -18.12 7.31
N LYS A 306 -19.08 -18.35 7.89
CA LYS A 306 -19.81 -19.62 7.78
C LYS A 306 -20.09 -20.07 6.34
N GLU A 307 -20.44 -19.15 5.44
CA GLU A 307 -20.72 -19.48 4.03
C GLU A 307 -19.46 -19.93 3.26
N ILE A 308 -18.34 -19.25 3.49
CA ILE A 308 -17.05 -19.61 2.89
C ILE A 308 -16.59 -20.98 3.42
N LEU A 309 -16.75 -21.22 4.72
CA LEU A 309 -16.43 -22.52 5.33
C LEU A 309 -17.26 -23.66 4.75
N LEU A 310 -18.54 -23.44 4.41
CA LEU A 310 -19.34 -24.45 3.72
C LEU A 310 -18.75 -24.81 2.35
N GLY A 311 -18.35 -23.82 1.56
CA GLY A 311 -17.72 -24.04 0.27
C GLY A 311 -16.33 -24.69 0.35
N ILE A 312 -15.49 -24.30 1.33
CA ILE A 312 -14.21 -24.95 1.60
C ILE A 312 -14.43 -26.43 1.94
N ASN A 313 -15.39 -26.73 2.82
CA ASN A 313 -15.71 -28.10 3.21
C ASN A 313 -16.25 -28.96 2.04
N GLU A 314 -17.00 -28.37 1.11
CA GLU A 314 -17.37 -29.04 -0.14
C GLU A 314 -16.11 -29.39 -0.94
N MET A 315 -15.18 -28.44 -1.09
CA MET A 315 -14.01 -28.65 -1.95
C MET A 315 -13.02 -29.63 -1.36
N VAL A 316 -12.78 -29.61 -0.05
CA VAL A 316 -11.95 -30.61 0.63
C VAL A 316 -12.46 -32.04 0.35
N LYS A 317 -13.79 -32.26 0.40
CA LYS A 317 -14.38 -33.56 0.08
C LYS A 317 -14.14 -33.96 -1.37
N GLU A 318 -14.24 -33.01 -2.30
CA GLU A 318 -14.05 -33.28 -3.72
C GLU A 318 -12.58 -33.57 -4.07
N PHE A 319 -11.62 -32.83 -3.50
CA PHE A 319 -10.18 -33.13 -3.60
C PHE A 319 -9.90 -34.56 -3.11
N SER A 320 -10.40 -34.90 -1.93
CA SER A 320 -10.25 -36.24 -1.34
C SER A 320 -10.86 -37.33 -2.23
N ARG A 321 -12.06 -37.10 -2.80
CA ARG A 321 -12.74 -38.03 -3.71
C ARG A 321 -11.91 -38.34 -4.96
N GLN A 322 -11.13 -37.37 -5.43
CA GLN A 322 -10.28 -37.49 -6.62
C GLN A 322 -8.85 -37.95 -6.28
N GLY A 323 -8.56 -38.26 -5.00
CA GLY A 323 -7.23 -38.65 -4.55
C GLY A 323 -6.19 -37.54 -4.65
N LYS A 324 -6.62 -36.28 -4.61
CA LYS A 324 -5.74 -35.09 -4.61
C LYS A 324 -5.70 -34.46 -3.22
N ASP A 325 -4.54 -33.91 -2.87
CA ASP A 325 -4.32 -33.31 -1.55
C ASP A 325 -4.85 -31.86 -1.50
N SER A 326 -5.39 -31.47 -0.35
CA SER A 326 -5.73 -30.08 -0.03
C SER A 326 -5.57 -29.84 1.47
N THR A 327 -5.21 -28.62 1.86
CA THR A 327 -4.95 -28.24 3.25
C THR A 327 -5.94 -27.15 3.70
N PRO A 328 -7.05 -27.52 4.35
CA PRO A 328 -7.95 -26.55 4.97
C PRO A 328 -7.44 -26.07 6.32
N LYS A 329 -7.60 -24.78 6.62
CA LYS A 329 -7.36 -24.18 7.94
C LYS A 329 -8.54 -23.28 8.33
N VAL A 330 -8.86 -23.27 9.63
CA VAL A 330 -9.85 -22.35 10.19
C VAL A 330 -9.17 -21.60 11.32
N TYR A 331 -9.31 -20.29 11.32
CA TYR A 331 -8.77 -19.42 12.37
C TYR A 331 -9.92 -18.74 13.09
N GLU A 332 -9.71 -18.35 14.36
CA GLU A 332 -10.65 -17.47 15.04
C GLU A 332 -10.69 -16.12 14.32
N GLY A 333 -11.89 -15.65 13.97
CA GLY A 333 -12.07 -14.34 13.37
C GLY A 333 -13.16 -14.19 12.33
N TYR A 334 -13.38 -12.93 11.96
CA TYR A 334 -14.20 -12.51 10.82
C TYR A 334 -13.37 -12.37 9.54
N HIS A 335 -13.95 -11.75 8.51
CA HIS A 335 -13.30 -11.43 7.25
C HIS A 335 -12.32 -10.26 7.39
N GLU A 336 -11.26 -10.43 8.20
CA GLU A 336 -10.36 -9.38 8.67
C GLU A 336 -8.87 -9.80 8.59
N TRP A 337 -7.97 -8.81 8.63
CA TRP A 337 -6.53 -8.99 8.38
C TRP A 337 -5.83 -10.01 9.28
N HIS A 338 -6.26 -10.18 10.53
CA HIS A 338 -5.62 -11.14 11.44
C HIS A 338 -5.80 -12.60 10.96
N VAL A 339 -6.95 -12.94 10.36
CA VAL A 339 -7.17 -14.24 9.71
C VAL A 339 -6.19 -14.41 8.56
N TRP A 340 -6.05 -13.40 7.70
CA TRP A 340 -5.20 -13.47 6.51
C TRP A 340 -3.70 -13.50 6.85
N ARG A 341 -3.28 -12.85 7.93
CA ARG A 341 -1.91 -12.97 8.48
C ARG A 341 -1.62 -14.42 8.92
N LYS A 342 -2.56 -15.06 9.63
CA LYS A 342 -2.43 -16.47 10.05
C LYS A 342 -2.45 -17.41 8.83
N SER A 343 -3.32 -17.15 7.85
CA SER A 343 -3.36 -17.88 6.57
C SER A 343 -2.04 -17.79 5.81
N PHE A 344 -1.48 -16.58 5.67
CA PHE A 344 -0.22 -16.36 4.99
C PHE A 344 0.95 -17.02 5.73
N LYS A 345 1.03 -16.88 7.06
CA LYS A 345 2.03 -17.56 7.91
C LYS A 345 2.08 -19.06 7.65
N ASP A 346 0.93 -19.73 7.68
CA ASP A 346 0.86 -21.18 7.50
C ASP A 346 1.15 -21.59 6.05
N PHE A 347 0.64 -20.83 5.08
CA PHE A 347 0.88 -21.12 3.66
C PHE A 347 2.35 -20.96 3.27
N ALA A 348 3.02 -19.90 3.69
CA ALA A 348 4.42 -19.63 3.37
C ALA A 348 5.37 -20.76 3.84
N GLN A 349 5.05 -21.42 4.96
CA GLN A 349 5.83 -22.56 5.48
C GLN A 349 5.68 -23.84 4.63
N MET A 350 4.63 -23.93 3.80
CA MET A 350 4.39 -25.08 2.91
C MET A 350 5.07 -24.94 1.56
N LEU A 351 5.46 -23.71 1.18
CA LEU A 351 5.91 -23.42 -0.18
C LEU A 351 7.34 -23.88 -0.43
N PHE A 352 7.54 -24.42 -1.63
CA PHE A 352 8.85 -24.75 -2.22
C PHE A 352 9.66 -25.77 -1.42
N THR A 353 9.00 -26.61 -0.61
CA THR A 353 9.62 -27.72 0.12
C THR A 353 9.68 -29.03 -0.68
N TRP A 354 9.18 -29.02 -1.91
CA TRP A 354 9.15 -30.16 -2.82
C TRP A 354 10.43 -30.25 -3.68
N ASP A 355 10.58 -31.36 -4.41
CA ASP A 355 11.77 -31.60 -5.24
C ASP A 355 11.87 -30.59 -6.39
N ASP A 356 13.07 -30.02 -6.55
CA ASP A 356 13.41 -28.87 -7.40
C ASP A 356 13.58 -29.27 -8.90
N ALA A 357 12.73 -30.16 -9.42
CA ALA A 357 12.80 -30.56 -10.82
C ALA A 357 12.46 -29.35 -11.71
N GLU A 358 13.47 -28.79 -12.39
CA GLU A 358 13.27 -27.78 -13.42
C GLU A 358 12.44 -28.40 -14.56
N LEU A 359 11.17 -28.01 -14.63
CA LEU A 359 10.40 -28.13 -15.85
C LEU A 359 10.61 -26.82 -16.61
N ASP A 360 11.13 -26.94 -17.84
CA ASP A 360 11.34 -25.82 -18.76
C ASP A 360 10.12 -24.90 -18.74
N ASP A 361 10.34 -23.60 -18.52
CA ASP A 361 9.27 -22.60 -18.58
C ASP A 361 8.67 -22.64 -19.99
N ILE A 362 7.33 -22.74 -20.09
CA ILE A 362 6.65 -22.75 -21.38
C ILE A 362 6.73 -21.34 -21.96
N ASN A 363 7.77 -21.10 -22.75
CA ASN A 363 8.11 -19.89 -23.49
C ASN A 363 8.21 -18.60 -22.66
N LYS A 364 9.41 -17.99 -22.73
CA LYS A 364 9.72 -16.65 -22.20
C LYS A 364 8.57 -15.68 -22.49
N ALA A 365 7.96 -15.12 -21.45
CA ALA A 365 7.27 -13.85 -21.59
C ALA A 365 8.33 -12.84 -22.09
N VAL A 366 8.21 -12.43 -23.36
CA VAL A 366 9.10 -11.44 -23.94
C VAL A 366 8.71 -10.10 -23.34
N PRO A 367 9.65 -9.32 -22.77
CA PRO A 367 9.35 -7.96 -22.34
C PRO A 367 8.82 -7.17 -23.54
N VAL A 368 7.55 -6.81 -23.51
CA VAL A 368 6.98 -5.92 -24.53
C VAL A 368 7.22 -4.50 -24.05
N ARG A 369 8.17 -3.82 -24.67
CA ARG A 369 8.30 -2.35 -24.54
C ARG A 369 7.06 -1.70 -25.16
N SER A 370 6.30 -1.05 -24.28
CA SER A 370 5.13 -0.16 -24.40
C SER A 370 4.24 -0.20 -25.66
N LYS A 371 2.93 -0.12 -25.40
CA LYS A 371 1.99 0.64 -26.25
C LYS A 371 2.17 2.14 -25.89
N ASN A 372 1.83 3.07 -26.80
CA ASN A 372 1.79 4.51 -26.51
C ASN A 372 1.08 4.80 -25.17
N ILE A 373 1.83 5.13 -24.11
CA ILE A 373 1.28 5.45 -22.78
C ILE A 373 0.70 6.85 -22.82
N ASP A 374 -0.54 7.02 -22.34
CA ASP A 374 -1.18 8.32 -22.22
C ASP A 374 -0.96 8.95 -20.84
N PHE A 375 0.14 9.68 -20.72
CA PHE A 375 0.49 10.47 -19.53
C PHE A 375 -0.42 11.68 -19.30
N SER A 376 -1.36 11.98 -20.20
CA SER A 376 -2.32 13.08 -20.00
C SER A 376 -3.52 12.69 -19.13
N THR A 377 -3.64 11.41 -18.77
CA THR A 377 -4.71 10.94 -17.89
C THR A 377 -4.44 11.36 -16.43
N PRO A 378 -5.44 11.96 -15.72
CA PRO A 378 -5.26 12.39 -14.33
C PRO A 378 -4.82 11.27 -13.37
N VAL A 379 -5.20 10.02 -13.67
CA VAL A 379 -4.87 8.84 -12.85
C VAL A 379 -3.36 8.61 -12.77
N GLN A 380 -2.61 8.89 -13.84
CA GLN A 380 -1.14 8.74 -13.84
C GLN A 380 -0.41 9.88 -13.12
N ALA A 381 -1.08 11.01 -12.88
CA ALA A 381 -0.53 12.14 -12.14
C ALA A 381 -0.70 11.97 -10.61
N ASP A 382 -1.75 11.27 -10.18
CA ASP A 382 -2.18 11.12 -8.79
C ASP A 382 -1.40 10.03 -8.02
N GLU A 383 -0.05 10.03 -8.05
CA GLU A 383 0.73 9.16 -7.17
C GLU A 383 0.65 9.67 -5.73
N SER A 384 0.16 8.85 -4.79
CA SER A 384 -0.11 9.23 -3.41
C SER A 384 0.50 8.26 -2.40
N MET A 385 0.51 8.65 -1.12
CA MET A 385 1.10 7.85 -0.03
C MET A 385 0.38 6.52 0.21
N VAL A 386 -0.93 6.46 -0.04
CA VAL A 386 -1.77 5.31 0.32
C VAL A 386 -2.21 4.50 -0.89
N PHE A 387 -1.99 5.00 -2.11
CA PHE A 387 -2.21 4.25 -3.35
C PHE A 387 -1.41 4.86 -4.51
N PHE A 388 -1.07 4.01 -5.47
CA PHE A 388 -0.63 4.37 -6.80
C PHE A 388 -1.67 3.93 -7.83
N ASP A 389 -1.83 4.66 -8.95
CA ASP A 389 -2.86 4.38 -9.97
C ASP A 389 -4.28 4.29 -9.34
N PRO A 390 -4.80 5.40 -8.75
CA PRO A 390 -6.06 5.39 -8.01
C PRO A 390 -7.20 4.72 -8.77
N VAL A 391 -7.82 3.77 -8.09
CA VAL A 391 -9.10 3.23 -8.50
C VAL A 391 -10.18 4.21 -8.06
N TYR A 392 -10.48 5.20 -8.90
CA TYR A 392 -11.63 6.10 -8.72
C TYR A 392 -12.95 5.39 -9.04
N ARG A 393 -13.14 4.19 -8.49
CA ARG A 393 -14.31 3.34 -8.62
C ARG A 393 -14.62 2.66 -7.29
N GLN A 394 -15.90 2.40 -7.04
CA GLN A 394 -16.32 1.62 -5.88
C GLN A 394 -17.11 0.40 -6.32
N ILE A 395 -16.95 -0.73 -5.61
CA ILE A 395 -17.78 -1.90 -5.89
C ILE A 395 -19.24 -1.64 -5.50
N GLN A 396 -20.15 -1.99 -6.40
CA GLN A 396 -21.57 -2.07 -6.15
C GLN A 396 -21.99 -3.53 -6.31
N PHE A 397 -22.36 -4.18 -5.20
CA PHE A 397 -22.86 -5.55 -5.24
C PHE A 397 -24.27 -5.57 -5.83
N GLU A 398 -24.41 -6.22 -6.98
CA GLU A 398 -25.69 -6.41 -7.70
C GLU A 398 -25.81 -7.88 -8.12
N ASN A 399 -27.04 -8.31 -8.42
CA ASN A 399 -27.31 -9.58 -9.09
C ASN A 399 -27.92 -9.32 -10.48
N ASP A 400 -27.65 -10.20 -11.44
CA ASP A 400 -28.33 -10.19 -12.74
C ASP A 400 -29.79 -10.67 -12.63
N GLU A 401 -30.51 -10.67 -13.77
CA GLU A 401 -31.91 -11.12 -13.83
C GLU A 401 -32.11 -12.59 -13.41
N ASP A 402 -31.05 -13.42 -13.49
CA ASP A 402 -31.04 -14.81 -13.03
C ASP A 402 -30.69 -14.95 -11.54
N GLY A 403 -30.39 -13.84 -10.84
CA GLY A 403 -29.97 -13.83 -9.44
C GLY A 403 -28.50 -14.18 -9.23
N LYS A 404 -27.66 -14.18 -10.27
CA LYS A 404 -26.21 -14.42 -10.16
C LYS A 404 -25.49 -13.12 -9.81
N PRO A 405 -24.42 -13.17 -8.98
CA PRO A 405 -23.61 -12.00 -8.69
C PRO A 405 -23.09 -11.34 -9.97
N ALA A 406 -23.44 -10.07 -10.14
CA ALA A 406 -23.12 -9.23 -11.29
C ALA A 406 -22.69 -7.83 -10.83
N GLY A 407 -21.92 -7.78 -9.73
CA GLY A 407 -21.44 -6.53 -9.16
C GLY A 407 -20.62 -5.72 -10.17
N LYS A 408 -20.74 -4.39 -10.08
CA LYS A 408 -20.11 -3.40 -10.96
C LYS A 408 -19.15 -2.52 -10.18
N TYR A 409 -18.30 -1.79 -10.90
CA TYR A 409 -17.41 -0.79 -10.33
C TYR A 409 -17.66 0.58 -10.99
N PRO A 410 -18.75 1.29 -10.65
CA PRO A 410 -19.00 2.64 -11.17
C PRO A 410 -17.89 3.62 -10.76
N ASP A 411 -17.62 4.59 -11.64
CA ASP A 411 -16.73 5.72 -11.34
C ASP A 411 -17.29 6.57 -10.19
N VAL A 412 -16.39 7.07 -9.33
CA VAL A 412 -16.73 8.01 -8.25
C VAL A 412 -16.21 9.41 -8.54
N ILE A 413 -16.84 10.41 -7.91
CA ILE A 413 -16.42 11.80 -8.04
C ILE A 413 -15.08 11.99 -7.32
N HIS A 414 -14.09 12.48 -8.05
CA HIS A 414 -12.76 12.76 -7.51
C HIS A 414 -12.85 13.87 -6.44
N GLY A 415 -12.21 13.63 -5.30
CA GLY A 415 -12.18 14.59 -4.21
C GLY A 415 -11.38 15.85 -4.55
N ILE A 416 -10.29 15.68 -5.32
CA ILE A 416 -9.51 16.76 -5.91
C ILE A 416 -9.25 16.37 -7.38
N ARG A 417 -9.43 17.32 -8.29
CA ARG A 417 -9.06 17.16 -9.70
C ARG A 417 -8.45 18.45 -10.22
N VAL A 418 -7.31 18.36 -10.90
CA VAL A 418 -6.76 19.49 -11.66
C VAL A 418 -7.36 19.49 -13.07
N THR A 419 -7.90 20.63 -13.49
CA THR A 419 -8.52 20.81 -14.81
C THR A 419 -7.49 21.22 -15.87
N GLU A 420 -7.86 21.13 -17.15
CA GLU A 420 -6.99 21.48 -18.28
C GLU A 420 -6.52 22.95 -18.26
N ASP A 421 -7.26 23.84 -17.60
CA ASP A 421 -6.89 25.24 -17.41
C ASP A 421 -6.09 25.49 -16.12
N ASN A 422 -5.57 24.43 -15.50
CA ASN A 422 -4.84 24.42 -14.22
C ASN A 422 -5.65 24.93 -13.02
N SER A 423 -6.98 24.93 -13.07
CA SER A 423 -7.81 25.15 -11.87
C SER A 423 -7.88 23.87 -11.02
N ILE A 424 -8.19 24.01 -9.72
CA ILE A 424 -8.43 22.87 -8.84
C ILE A 424 -9.93 22.74 -8.57
N GLU A 425 -10.54 21.65 -9.02
CA GLU A 425 -11.86 21.22 -8.59
C GLU A 425 -11.74 20.44 -7.28
N VAL A 426 -12.51 20.83 -6.27
CA VAL A 426 -12.63 20.12 -5.00
C VAL A 426 -14.06 19.63 -4.81
N ASN A 427 -14.21 18.38 -4.39
CA ASN A 427 -15.49 17.74 -4.10
C ASN A 427 -15.41 16.97 -2.79
N LEU A 428 -16.43 17.06 -1.93
CA LEU A 428 -16.49 16.26 -0.69
C LEU A 428 -17.91 15.76 -0.46
N PHE A 429 -18.07 14.44 -0.30
CA PHE A 429 -19.34 13.87 0.15
C PHE A 429 -19.50 14.09 1.67
N ALA A 430 -20.40 14.98 2.05
CA ALA A 430 -20.67 15.33 3.44
C ALA A 430 -22.12 15.81 3.58
N PRO A 431 -23.13 14.94 3.37
CA PRO A 431 -24.53 15.34 3.21
C PRO A 431 -25.06 16.12 4.41
N ASP A 432 -24.67 15.68 5.62
CA ASP A 432 -25.15 16.22 6.89
C ASP A 432 -24.29 17.38 7.43
N ALA A 433 -23.26 17.81 6.70
CA ALA A 433 -22.44 18.94 7.11
C ALA A 433 -23.23 20.27 7.11
N LYS A 434 -22.93 21.14 8.07
CA LYS A 434 -23.46 22.51 8.13
C LYS A 434 -22.64 23.45 7.24
N SER A 435 -21.33 23.26 7.23
CA SER A 435 -20.39 24.01 6.40
C SER A 435 -19.22 23.14 5.96
N VAL A 436 -18.79 23.32 4.72
CA VAL A 436 -17.55 22.73 4.20
C VAL A 436 -16.70 23.84 3.57
N SER A 437 -15.41 23.82 3.85
CA SER A 437 -14.41 24.69 3.24
C SER A 437 -13.13 23.92 2.95
N VAL A 438 -12.25 24.53 2.16
CA VAL A 438 -10.86 24.07 2.01
C VAL A 438 -9.91 25.20 2.37
N VAL A 439 -8.83 24.85 3.07
CA VAL A 439 -7.70 25.74 3.35
C VAL A 439 -6.56 25.35 2.43
N LEU A 440 -6.11 26.31 1.62
CA LEU A 440 -5.00 26.15 0.69
C LEU A 440 -3.65 26.39 1.38
N GLU A 441 -2.56 25.97 0.73
CA GLU A 441 -1.19 26.14 1.23
C GLU A 441 -0.85 27.58 1.63
N ASN A 442 -1.38 28.58 0.92
CA ASN A 442 -1.16 30.00 1.25
C ASN A 442 -2.00 30.50 2.45
N GLY A 443 -2.75 29.62 3.12
CA GLY A 443 -3.63 29.92 4.25
C GLY A 443 -5.01 30.47 3.86
N THR A 444 -5.33 30.59 2.56
CA THR A 444 -6.64 31.05 2.11
C THR A 444 -7.69 29.98 2.37
N GLU A 445 -8.78 30.36 3.05
CA GLU A 445 -9.95 29.51 3.24
C GLU A 445 -11.03 29.81 2.20
N GLU A 446 -11.46 28.78 1.48
CA GLU A 446 -12.47 28.86 0.44
C GLU A 446 -13.70 28.03 0.83
N LEU A 447 -14.84 28.68 1.06
CA LEU A 447 -16.11 28.01 1.34
C LEU A 447 -16.61 27.25 0.11
N LEU A 448 -17.00 25.98 0.28
CA LEU A 448 -17.65 25.16 -0.75
C LEU A 448 -19.16 25.36 -0.72
N TYR A 449 -19.82 25.02 -1.83
CA TYR A 449 -21.28 25.05 -1.94
C TYR A 449 -21.84 23.64 -2.16
N ARG A 450 -23.08 23.41 -1.74
CA ARG A 450 -23.78 22.15 -2.02
C ARG A 450 -23.95 21.97 -3.52
N SER A 451 -23.54 20.81 -4.04
CA SER A 451 -23.67 20.47 -5.45
C SER A 451 -25.14 20.46 -5.85
N LYS A 452 -25.44 21.00 -7.04
CA LYS A 452 -26.79 20.95 -7.62
C LYS A 452 -27.04 19.66 -8.40
N LYS A 453 -25.98 18.91 -8.71
CA LYS A 453 -26.03 17.72 -9.57
C LYS A 453 -25.85 16.43 -8.76
N ASN A 454 -25.03 16.48 -7.72
CA ASN A 454 -24.63 15.31 -6.95
C ASN A 454 -25.12 15.48 -5.51
N ASP A 455 -26.23 14.83 -5.16
CA ASP A 455 -26.81 14.96 -3.82
C ASP A 455 -25.81 14.54 -2.73
N GLY A 456 -25.80 15.28 -1.62
CA GLY A 456 -24.85 15.10 -0.52
C GLY A 456 -23.42 15.61 -0.76
N TYR A 457 -23.06 16.02 -1.97
CA TYR A 457 -21.73 16.58 -2.26
C TYR A 457 -21.65 18.09 -2.02
N TRP A 458 -20.47 18.53 -1.60
CA TRP A 458 -20.01 19.91 -1.60
C TRP A 458 -18.93 20.06 -2.66
N GLU A 459 -18.98 21.13 -3.44
CA GLU A 459 -18.06 21.34 -4.56
C GLU A 459 -17.60 22.79 -4.68
N LYS A 460 -16.44 23.01 -5.30
CA LYS A 460 -15.94 24.31 -5.74
C LYS A 460 -14.84 24.16 -6.76
N THR A 461 -14.73 25.13 -7.68
CA THR A 461 -13.56 25.29 -8.55
C THR A 461 -12.73 26.48 -8.06
N ILE A 462 -11.45 26.26 -7.85
CA ILE A 462 -10.46 27.24 -7.38
C ILE A 462 -9.61 27.63 -8.57
N GLY A 463 -9.77 28.87 -9.03
CA GLY A 463 -9.04 29.38 -10.20
C GLY A 463 -7.69 29.97 -9.83
N ASN A 464 -6.73 29.87 -10.76
CA ASN A 464 -5.35 30.39 -10.64
C ASN A 464 -4.60 29.93 -9.37
N PRO A 465 -4.59 28.63 -9.04
CA PRO A 465 -3.74 28.11 -7.96
C PRO A 465 -2.24 28.28 -8.29
N ALA A 466 -1.38 28.09 -7.29
CA ALA A 466 0.07 28.05 -7.55
C ALA A 466 0.43 26.80 -8.37
N GLU A 467 1.42 26.92 -9.26
CA GLU A 467 1.96 25.75 -9.97
C GLU A 467 2.73 24.83 -9.00
N GLY A 468 2.73 23.53 -9.29
CA GLY A 468 3.39 22.48 -8.54
C GLY A 468 2.53 21.89 -7.41
N PHE A 469 3.20 21.46 -6.34
CA PHE A 469 2.57 20.80 -5.20
C PHE A 469 1.84 21.81 -4.32
N ASN A 470 0.56 21.58 -4.05
CA ASN A 470 -0.28 22.43 -3.20
C ASN A 470 -0.95 21.60 -2.10
N TYR A 471 -0.73 21.94 -0.83
CA TYR A 471 -1.53 21.36 0.26
C TYR A 471 -2.99 21.84 0.21
N VAL A 472 -3.92 20.91 0.46
CA VAL A 472 -5.37 21.18 0.53
C VAL A 472 -5.91 20.53 1.80
N THR A 473 -6.33 21.33 2.77
CA THR A 473 -6.98 20.82 3.99
C THR A 473 -8.48 21.03 3.88
N PHE A 474 -9.26 19.94 3.84
CA PHE A 474 -10.71 20.02 3.95
C PHE A 474 -11.12 20.30 5.39
N MET A 475 -12.12 21.17 5.56
CA MET A 475 -12.71 21.50 6.84
C MET A 475 -14.20 21.18 6.81
N VAL A 476 -14.67 20.40 7.78
CA VAL A 476 -16.09 20.06 7.94
C VAL A 476 -16.56 20.54 9.30
N ASN A 477 -17.53 21.45 9.33
CA ASN A 477 -18.00 22.10 10.56
C ASN A 477 -16.85 22.70 11.40
N GLY A 478 -15.79 23.19 10.74
CA GLY A 478 -14.60 23.74 11.40
C GLY A 478 -13.61 22.70 11.94
N THR A 479 -13.80 21.41 11.64
CA THR A 479 -12.88 20.32 11.98
C THR A 479 -12.08 19.91 10.73
N PRO A 480 -10.74 19.80 10.80
CA PRO A 480 -9.94 19.34 9.68
C PRO A 480 -10.19 17.86 9.39
N VAL A 481 -10.31 17.50 8.11
CA VAL A 481 -10.57 16.13 7.64
C VAL A 481 -9.68 15.78 6.47
N VAL A 482 -9.36 14.49 6.33
CA VAL A 482 -8.87 13.94 5.06
C VAL A 482 -10.08 13.58 4.22
N ASN A 483 -10.10 14.03 2.97
CA ASN A 483 -11.03 13.56 1.97
C ASN A 483 -10.49 12.24 1.39
N PRO A 484 -11.16 11.10 1.63
CA PRO A 484 -10.66 9.79 1.18
C PRO A 484 -10.67 9.61 -0.34
N ALA A 485 -11.41 10.44 -1.07
CA ALA A 485 -11.50 10.40 -2.54
C ALA A 485 -10.49 11.32 -3.23
N ALA A 486 -9.55 11.92 -2.49
CA ALA A 486 -8.50 12.79 -3.02
C ALA A 486 -7.11 12.20 -2.73
N PRO A 487 -6.06 12.57 -3.50
CA PRO A 487 -4.69 12.19 -3.19
C PRO A 487 -4.33 12.53 -1.74
N VAL A 488 -3.72 11.57 -1.04
CA VAL A 488 -3.29 11.72 0.36
C VAL A 488 -1.76 11.75 0.43
N GLY A 489 -1.25 12.76 1.11
CA GLY A 489 0.15 12.90 1.49
C GLY A 489 0.29 13.08 3.00
N PHE A 490 1.43 13.63 3.42
CA PHE A 490 1.77 13.90 4.79
C PHE A 490 2.51 15.24 4.90
N GLY A 491 2.13 16.04 5.88
CA GLY A 491 2.72 17.34 6.13
C GLY A 491 2.09 17.97 7.36
N TYR A 492 2.76 18.92 7.98
CA TYR A 492 2.35 19.44 9.29
C TYR A 492 2.07 18.31 10.27
N ASN A 493 2.91 17.27 10.21
CA ASN A 493 2.88 16.20 11.18
C ASN A 493 1.56 15.39 11.20
N ARG A 494 0.81 15.39 10.09
CA ARG A 494 -0.48 14.70 9.94
C ARG A 494 -0.72 14.29 8.48
N ALA A 495 -1.72 13.43 8.25
CA ALA A 495 -2.20 13.17 6.90
C ALA A 495 -2.92 14.41 6.33
N VAL A 496 -2.69 14.69 5.05
CA VAL A 496 -3.24 15.85 4.36
C VAL A 496 -3.58 15.49 2.92
N ASN A 497 -4.57 16.15 2.33
CA ASN A 497 -4.75 16.08 0.88
C ASN A 497 -3.86 17.09 0.18
N PHE A 498 -3.63 16.86 -1.11
CA PHE A 498 -2.87 17.77 -1.96
C PHE A 498 -3.42 17.79 -3.39
N ALA A 499 -3.04 18.83 -4.13
CA ALA A 499 -3.22 18.93 -5.57
C ALA A 499 -1.85 19.11 -6.23
N GLU A 500 -1.60 18.39 -7.31
CA GLU A 500 -0.39 18.54 -8.13
C GLU A 500 -0.75 19.31 -9.40
N VAL A 501 -0.49 20.62 -9.40
CA VAL A 501 -0.82 21.51 -10.52
C VAL A 501 0.36 21.52 -11.50
N PRO A 502 0.18 21.18 -12.80
CA PRO A 502 1.29 21.14 -13.75
C PRO A 502 2.06 22.46 -13.84
N GLU A 503 3.39 22.37 -13.84
CA GLU A 503 4.28 23.53 -13.95
C GLU A 503 4.69 23.77 -15.40
N ARG A 504 4.58 25.01 -15.88
CA ARG A 504 4.83 25.32 -17.31
C ARG A 504 6.29 25.14 -17.74
N SER A 505 7.22 25.24 -16.79
CA SER A 505 8.66 25.26 -17.07
C SER A 505 9.44 24.15 -16.35
N PHE A 506 8.73 23.24 -15.66
CA PHE A 506 9.36 22.19 -14.86
C PHE A 506 8.51 20.90 -14.88
N SER A 507 8.98 19.87 -15.57
CA SER A 507 8.27 18.57 -15.67
C SER A 507 9.13 17.39 -15.22
N TRP A 508 10.20 17.64 -14.45
CA TRP A 508 11.08 16.58 -13.99
C TRP A 508 10.42 15.62 -13.00
N HIS A 509 9.44 16.11 -12.23
CA HIS A 509 8.70 15.33 -11.26
C HIS A 509 7.57 14.50 -11.88
N GLU A 510 7.20 14.79 -13.13
CA GLU A 510 6.14 14.08 -13.84
C GLU A 510 6.61 12.69 -14.27
N LEU A 511 5.67 11.74 -14.30
CA LEU A 511 5.91 10.42 -14.83
C LEU A 511 6.09 10.48 -16.35
N LYS A 512 7.09 9.79 -16.89
CA LYS A 512 7.40 9.75 -18.34
C LYS A 512 7.80 8.36 -18.77
N GLU A 513 7.79 8.15 -20.09
CA GLU A 513 8.31 6.93 -20.70
C GLU A 513 9.83 6.90 -20.63
N THR A 514 10.35 6.32 -19.56
CA THR A 514 11.78 6.11 -19.31
C THR A 514 11.99 4.82 -18.51
N ASP A 515 13.24 4.37 -18.41
CA ASP A 515 13.53 3.23 -17.55
C ASP A 515 13.42 3.68 -16.08
N HIS A 516 12.59 2.97 -15.31
CA HIS A 516 12.29 3.33 -13.93
C HIS A 516 13.20 2.63 -12.93
N GLY A 517 13.78 3.41 -12.01
CA GLY A 517 14.47 2.89 -10.84
C GLY A 517 13.53 2.27 -9.81
N GLN A 518 14.08 1.90 -8.67
CA GLN A 518 13.34 1.26 -7.59
C GLN A 518 13.53 2.04 -6.29
N ILE A 519 12.48 2.09 -5.46
CA ILE A 519 12.57 2.59 -4.08
C ILE A 519 12.56 1.38 -3.15
N HIS A 520 13.60 1.23 -2.33
CA HIS A 520 13.77 0.15 -1.38
C HIS A 520 13.48 0.65 0.04
N ILE A 521 12.68 -0.10 0.79
CA ILE A 521 12.44 0.09 2.21
C ILE A 521 13.30 -0.91 2.97
N HIS A 522 14.24 -0.37 3.74
CA HIS A 522 15.09 -1.11 4.66
C HIS A 522 14.56 -0.97 6.08
N TYR A 523 14.38 -2.11 6.74
CA TYR A 523 13.93 -2.20 8.12
C TYR A 523 15.11 -2.56 9.02
N SER A 524 15.21 -1.89 10.16
CA SER A 524 16.05 -2.33 11.27
C SER A 524 15.33 -2.14 12.59
N CYS A 525 15.68 -2.97 13.57
CA CYS A 525 15.21 -2.86 14.94
C CYS A 525 16.43 -2.61 15.83
N ASP A 526 16.33 -1.68 16.77
CA ASP A 526 17.31 -1.60 17.85
C ASP A 526 16.95 -2.55 19.00
N GLY A 527 17.87 -2.70 19.97
CA GLY A 527 17.68 -3.57 21.12
C GLY A 527 16.55 -3.14 22.07
N ASP A 528 15.99 -1.93 21.89
CA ASP A 528 14.87 -1.39 22.66
C ASP A 528 13.52 -1.57 21.93
N GLY A 529 13.52 -2.23 20.76
CA GLY A 529 12.31 -2.54 19.98
C GLY A 529 11.86 -1.41 19.05
N GLN A 530 12.66 -0.34 18.90
CA GLN A 530 12.36 0.75 18.00
C GLN A 530 12.72 0.37 16.56
N VAL A 531 11.77 0.54 15.65
CA VAL A 531 11.96 0.25 14.22
C VAL A 531 12.43 1.50 13.50
N SER A 532 13.53 1.39 12.77
CA SER A 532 13.91 2.36 11.75
C SER A 532 13.44 1.86 10.39
N MET A 533 12.81 2.78 9.64
CA MET A 533 12.45 2.56 8.24
C MET A 533 13.20 3.57 7.38
N ASN A 534 14.03 3.07 6.46
CA ASN A 534 14.86 3.92 5.62
C ASN A 534 14.54 3.65 4.15
N TYR A 535 14.39 4.71 3.38
CA TYR A 535 14.03 4.62 1.97
C TYR A 535 15.24 4.92 1.11
N VAL A 536 15.48 4.07 0.12
CA VAL A 536 16.65 4.17 -0.76
C VAL A 536 16.19 4.07 -2.20
N TYR A 537 16.49 5.05 -3.04
CA TYR A 537 16.31 4.93 -4.48
C TYR A 537 17.57 4.38 -5.13
N THR A 538 17.41 3.38 -6.00
CA THR A 538 18.44 2.95 -6.95
C THR A 538 17.99 3.21 -8.39
N PRO A 539 18.92 3.59 -9.29
CA PRO A 539 18.59 3.83 -10.69
C PRO A 539 18.23 2.55 -11.42
N ALA A 540 17.49 2.66 -12.52
CA ALA A 540 17.19 1.54 -13.40
C ALA A 540 18.47 0.79 -13.84
N GLY A 541 18.40 -0.54 -13.91
CA GLY A 541 19.56 -1.38 -14.23
C GLY A 541 20.60 -1.50 -13.10
N TYR A 542 20.30 -1.04 -11.89
CA TYR A 542 21.13 -1.30 -10.72
C TYR A 542 21.38 -2.81 -10.52
N GLY A 543 22.63 -3.18 -10.25
CA GLY A 543 23.06 -4.57 -10.10
C GLY A 543 23.54 -5.26 -11.39
N GLU A 544 23.45 -4.60 -12.54
CA GLU A 544 24.11 -5.05 -13.78
C GLU A 544 25.60 -4.64 -13.80
N ASP A 545 26.44 -5.41 -14.50
CA ASP A 545 27.91 -5.24 -14.59
C ASP A 545 28.37 -3.81 -15.02
N ASN A 546 27.46 -2.97 -15.52
CA ASN A 546 27.74 -1.63 -16.04
C ASN A 546 27.11 -0.48 -15.23
N CYS A 547 26.37 -0.77 -14.15
CA CYS A 547 25.77 0.24 -13.30
C CYS A 547 26.74 0.68 -12.20
N ASP A 548 27.50 1.74 -12.48
CA ASP A 548 28.45 2.33 -11.54
C ASP A 548 27.71 3.24 -10.55
N ILE A 549 27.37 2.74 -9.35
CA ILE A 549 26.92 3.61 -8.25
C ILE A 549 28.16 4.23 -7.58
N GLY A 550 28.64 5.31 -8.18
CA GLY A 550 29.78 6.07 -7.67
C GLY A 550 29.40 7.21 -6.71
N ARG A 551 28.12 7.60 -6.64
CA ARG A 551 27.63 8.77 -5.88
C ARG A 551 26.44 8.41 -5.00
N VAL A 552 26.46 8.91 -3.76
CA VAL A 552 25.36 8.78 -2.80
C VAL A 552 24.90 10.18 -2.38
N CYS A 553 23.61 10.45 -2.44
CA CYS A 553 23.03 11.69 -1.91
C CYS A 553 22.03 11.37 -0.81
N VAL A 554 22.17 12.01 0.35
CA VAL A 554 21.25 11.88 1.48
C VAL A 554 20.29 13.06 1.47
N LEU A 555 18.98 12.78 1.43
CA LEU A 555 17.90 13.77 1.46
C LEU A 555 17.28 13.82 2.86
N GLU A 556 17.58 14.88 3.60
CA GLU A 556 17.01 15.12 4.93
C GLU A 556 15.68 15.90 4.80
N CYS A 557 14.59 15.34 5.35
CA CYS A 557 13.29 16.02 5.39
C CYS A 557 13.25 17.14 6.44
N ALA A 558 12.21 17.98 6.37
CA ALA A 558 11.92 18.96 7.42
C ALA A 558 11.49 18.26 8.74
N ALA A 559 11.58 18.97 9.86
CA ALA A 559 11.33 18.40 11.19
C ALA A 559 9.87 17.98 11.45
N ASP A 560 8.91 18.53 10.71
CA ASP A 560 7.48 18.23 10.77
C ASP A 560 6.99 17.31 9.63
N GLU A 561 7.95 16.76 8.87
CA GLU A 561 7.75 15.81 7.79
C GLU A 561 8.49 14.51 8.10
N ARG A 562 8.30 13.51 7.24
CA ARG A 562 8.94 12.20 7.34
C ARG A 562 9.70 11.89 6.06
N ASN A 563 10.66 10.98 6.12
CA ASN A 563 11.50 10.58 5.00
C ASN A 563 10.71 10.05 3.79
N PHE A 564 9.60 9.34 3.98
CA PHE A 564 8.73 8.91 2.90
C PHE A 564 8.09 10.08 2.14
N CYS A 565 8.14 11.30 2.68
CA CYS A 565 7.64 12.46 1.98
C CYS A 565 8.40 12.74 0.67
N TRP A 566 9.66 12.33 0.58
CA TRP A 566 10.47 12.40 -0.64
C TRP A 566 9.95 11.53 -1.78
N ILE A 567 9.17 10.49 -1.47
CA ILE A 567 8.59 9.58 -2.46
C ILE A 567 7.45 10.29 -3.20
N HIS A 568 6.43 10.72 -2.46
CA HIS A 568 5.18 11.21 -3.04
C HIS A 568 5.15 12.73 -3.23
N GLN A 569 5.56 13.51 -2.22
CA GLN A 569 5.70 14.98 -2.39
C GLN A 569 7.03 15.35 -3.04
N GLY A 570 8.12 14.62 -2.79
CA GLY A 570 9.39 14.88 -3.44
C GLY A 570 9.45 14.40 -4.89
N LYS A 571 8.68 13.35 -5.24
CA LYS A 571 8.71 12.69 -6.56
C LYS A 571 10.13 12.34 -7.00
N ILE A 572 10.99 11.96 -6.05
CA ILE A 572 12.42 11.80 -6.29
C ILE A 572 12.70 10.72 -7.32
N ALA A 573 11.98 9.58 -7.29
CA ALA A 573 12.15 8.54 -8.30
C ALA A 573 11.91 9.10 -9.72
N ASN A 574 10.80 9.81 -9.95
CA ASN A 574 10.50 10.39 -11.27
C ASN A 574 11.57 11.40 -11.71
N ILE A 575 12.02 12.26 -10.80
CA ILE A 575 13.09 13.23 -11.09
C ILE A 575 14.36 12.50 -11.51
N MET A 576 14.78 11.51 -10.74
CA MET A 576 16.01 10.77 -10.97
C MET A 576 15.95 9.94 -12.25
N ASP A 577 14.82 9.25 -12.48
CA ASP A 577 14.55 8.48 -13.70
C ASP A 577 14.62 9.38 -14.93
N ASN A 578 13.92 10.53 -14.91
CA ASN A 578 13.91 11.47 -16.03
C ASN A 578 15.29 12.08 -16.30
N LEU A 579 16.03 12.48 -15.26
CA LEU A 579 17.39 13.00 -15.40
C LEU A 579 18.34 11.94 -15.96
N SER A 580 18.19 10.68 -15.53
CA SER A 580 18.97 9.54 -16.02
C SER A 580 18.64 9.23 -17.49
N GLY A 581 17.35 9.20 -17.83
CA GLY A 581 16.86 8.96 -19.20
C GLY A 581 17.31 10.02 -20.21
N GLU A 582 17.47 11.28 -19.77
CA GLU A 582 18.09 12.35 -20.59
C GLU A 582 19.63 12.33 -20.56
N GLY A 583 20.26 11.41 -19.82
CA GLY A 583 21.71 11.30 -19.72
C GLY A 583 22.38 12.43 -18.93
N ARG A 584 21.63 13.14 -18.07
CA ARG A 584 22.14 14.26 -17.25
C ARG A 584 22.84 13.78 -16.00
N ILE A 585 22.41 12.65 -15.46
CA ILE A 585 23.03 11.97 -14.32
C ILE A 585 23.26 10.51 -14.67
N LYS A 586 24.18 9.86 -13.95
CA LYS A 586 24.39 8.42 -14.04
C LYS A 586 24.79 7.90 -12.67
N GLY A 587 24.16 6.81 -12.24
CA GLY A 587 24.66 6.03 -11.09
C GLY A 587 24.63 6.77 -9.76
N VAL A 588 23.49 7.40 -9.44
CA VAL A 588 23.30 8.11 -8.17
C VAL A 588 22.29 7.34 -7.32
N MET A 589 22.74 6.89 -6.14
CA MET A 589 21.86 6.35 -5.11
C MET A 589 21.37 7.47 -4.21
N ILE A 590 20.08 7.43 -3.85
CA ILE A 590 19.50 8.41 -2.94
C ILE A 590 19.09 7.70 -1.65
N ILE A 591 19.50 8.22 -0.50
CA ILE A 591 19.01 7.81 0.82
C ILE A 591 18.06 8.90 1.32
N MET A 592 16.79 8.57 1.57
CA MET A 592 15.81 9.51 2.10
C MET A 592 15.72 9.32 3.61
N ALA A 593 15.93 10.41 4.34
CA ALA A 593 16.24 10.39 5.77
C ALA A 593 15.32 11.31 6.58
N ASP A 594 14.92 10.82 7.76
CA ASP A 594 14.32 11.65 8.79
C ASP A 594 15.41 12.59 9.34
N SER A 595 15.02 13.72 9.93
CA SER A 595 15.96 14.68 10.55
C SER A 595 16.81 14.11 11.70
N THR A 596 16.51 12.88 12.13
CA THR A 596 17.19 12.16 13.21
C THR A 596 18.09 11.03 12.72
N ILE A 597 18.33 10.88 11.41
CA ILE A 597 19.21 9.82 10.88
C ILE A 597 20.65 9.94 11.44
N SER A 598 21.32 8.81 11.66
CA SER A 598 22.72 8.76 12.11
C SER A 598 23.66 8.28 11.01
N ASP A 599 24.95 8.64 11.13
CA ASP A 599 26.01 8.16 10.23
C ASP A 599 26.12 6.62 10.23
N ASP A 600 25.85 5.97 11.37
CA ASP A 600 25.84 4.51 11.48
C ASP A 600 24.73 3.88 10.63
N ILE A 601 23.53 4.48 10.61
CA ILE A 601 22.42 4.01 9.76
C ILE A 601 22.79 4.18 8.29
N ILE A 602 23.37 5.31 7.92
CA ILE A 602 23.82 5.58 6.55
C ILE A 602 24.88 4.55 6.13
N GLY A 603 25.89 4.31 6.98
CA GLY A 603 26.94 3.33 6.73
C GLY A 603 26.41 1.91 6.56
N ASN A 604 25.43 1.51 7.38
CA ASN A 604 24.77 0.21 7.28
C ASN A 604 24.01 0.08 5.96
N ILE A 605 23.28 1.12 5.55
CA ILE A 605 22.57 1.14 4.27
C ILE A 605 23.56 1.03 3.10
N THR A 606 24.59 1.87 3.06
CA THR A 606 25.58 1.85 1.96
C THR A 606 26.30 0.50 1.85
N ALA A 607 26.52 -0.19 2.97
CA ALA A 607 27.13 -1.52 3.00
C ALA A 607 26.26 -2.59 2.31
N ILE A 608 24.93 -2.51 2.39
CA ILE A 608 24.00 -3.42 1.68
C ILE A 608 24.25 -3.35 0.17
N TYR A 609 24.55 -2.16 -0.34
CA TYR A 609 24.82 -1.88 -1.74
C TYR A 609 26.30 -1.99 -2.12
N GLY A 610 27.16 -2.53 -1.23
CA GLY A 610 28.58 -2.74 -1.49
C GLY A 610 29.45 -1.48 -1.50
N ILE A 611 28.92 -0.34 -1.04
CA ILE A 611 29.61 0.95 -1.00
C ILE A 611 30.36 1.05 0.34
N LYS A 612 31.70 0.92 0.31
CA LYS A 612 32.54 0.78 1.52
C LYS A 612 33.23 2.07 1.99
N ASP A 613 33.53 2.98 1.07
CA ASP A 613 34.23 4.25 1.34
C ASP A 613 33.53 5.37 0.56
N SER A 614 32.54 6.00 1.18
CA SER A 614 31.75 7.05 0.54
C SER A 614 32.44 8.41 0.69
N GLU A 615 33.58 8.61 0.01
CA GLU A 615 34.24 9.93 -0.07
C GLU A 615 33.37 11.00 -0.80
N GLN A 616 32.19 10.62 -1.29
CA GLN A 616 31.23 11.49 -1.99
C GLN A 616 29.78 11.29 -1.49
N ILE A 617 29.55 11.31 -0.17
CA ILE A 617 28.18 11.56 0.34
C ILE A 617 27.88 13.04 0.19
N GLU A 618 26.95 13.36 -0.69
CA GLU A 618 26.35 14.69 -0.79
C GLU A 618 25.10 14.76 0.11
N TRP A 619 24.89 15.91 0.73
CA TRP A 619 23.71 16.15 1.57
C TRP A 619 22.82 17.20 0.92
N PHE A 620 21.52 16.92 0.93
CA PHE A 620 20.48 17.86 0.54
C PHE A 620 19.42 17.87 1.63
N LYS A 621 19.06 19.06 2.11
CA LYS A 621 18.02 19.23 3.12
C LYS A 621 16.87 20.04 2.55
N LYS A 622 15.63 19.62 2.79
CA LYS A 622 14.45 20.47 2.57
C LYS A 622 14.38 21.55 3.66
N GLY A 623 14.14 22.80 3.29
CA GLY A 623 13.98 23.88 4.27
C GLY A 623 12.68 23.76 5.08
N ASP A 624 12.70 24.15 6.36
CA ASP A 624 11.56 24.01 7.29
C ASP A 624 10.29 24.75 6.87
N ASN A 625 10.37 25.73 5.97
CA ASN A 625 9.23 26.44 5.38
C ASN A 625 9.30 26.50 3.85
N GLU A 626 10.11 25.62 3.25
CA GLU A 626 10.25 25.52 1.80
C GLU A 626 9.09 24.68 1.25
N SER A 627 8.39 25.18 0.23
CA SER A 627 7.38 24.39 -0.47
C SER A 627 8.03 23.24 -1.23
N TRP A 628 7.29 22.15 -1.43
CA TRP A 628 7.78 21.01 -2.21
C TRP A 628 8.14 21.40 -3.64
N THR A 629 7.38 22.32 -4.26
CA THR A 629 7.70 22.89 -5.58
C THR A 629 9.11 23.52 -5.60
N SER A 630 9.40 24.43 -4.67
CA SER A 630 10.73 25.07 -4.58
C SER A 630 11.84 24.04 -4.29
N CYS A 631 11.57 23.10 -3.40
CA CYS A 631 12.51 22.05 -3.01
C CYS A 631 12.92 21.18 -4.22
N ARG A 632 11.95 20.76 -5.04
CA ARG A 632 12.20 19.97 -6.27
C ARG A 632 13.07 20.72 -7.26
N HIS A 633 12.83 22.02 -7.47
CA HIS A 633 13.63 22.85 -8.38
C HIS A 633 15.09 22.92 -7.93
N ARG A 634 15.30 23.18 -6.62
CA ARG A 634 16.64 23.25 -6.02
C ARG A 634 17.35 21.91 -6.08
N PHE A 635 16.64 20.80 -5.87
CA PHE A 635 17.19 19.45 -5.99
C PHE A 635 17.64 19.15 -7.42
N VAL A 636 16.83 19.45 -8.43
CA VAL A 636 17.21 19.27 -9.85
C VAL A 636 18.45 20.09 -10.20
N ASN A 637 18.53 21.35 -9.74
CA ASN A 637 19.70 22.19 -9.97
C ASN A 637 20.97 21.59 -9.35
N LEU A 638 20.90 21.09 -8.11
CA LEU A 638 21.99 20.36 -7.47
C LEU A 638 22.43 19.16 -8.33
N MET A 639 21.49 18.31 -8.73
CA MET A 639 21.78 17.09 -9.48
C MET A 639 22.39 17.37 -10.86
N CYS A 640 22.00 18.47 -11.50
CA CYS A 640 22.55 18.92 -12.79
C CYS A 640 23.85 19.72 -12.66
N GLY A 641 24.35 19.98 -11.44
CA GLY A 641 25.53 20.82 -11.21
C GLY A 641 25.33 22.30 -11.58
N ILE A 642 24.09 22.76 -11.59
CA ILE A 642 23.72 24.16 -11.86
C ILE A 642 23.75 24.89 -10.52
N GLN A 643 24.79 25.72 -10.31
CA GLN A 643 24.95 26.54 -9.11
C GLN A 643 24.13 27.83 -9.15
#